data_AF-A0AAX6MP93-F1
#
_entry.id   AF-A0AAX6MP93-F1
#
_cell.length_a   1.000
_cell.length_b   1.000
_cell.length_c   1.000
_cell.angle_alpha   90.00
_cell.angle_beta   90.00
_cell.angle_gamma   90.00
#
_symmetry.space_group_name_H-M   'P 1'
#
loop_
_entity.id
_entity.type
_entity.pdbx_description
1 polymer ?
#
loop_
_entity_poly.entity_id
_entity_poly.type
_entity_poly.pdbx_seq_one_letter_code
_entity_poly.pdbx_strand_id
1 'polypeptide(L)'
;GQANRRDGLASAEGIKIVKSFNSPIFSGASIETDSYSINKLERMPGVLRVWPNEQVYLNPAEPKVLDGLPTNFNYTTHNVTGVSKLHEAGIYGKGAKVGIVDSGTWYNHTALGGGFGPGFKVAGGYDFVGDGNWPQEDKEPDDDPIDLFGHGTHVAGIVAAKADTWTGVAPEATIYSYKVFPGATVDVVTASIGSPGGWSTHAWAEVASRLVDEGILVTIAAGNSGDQGPFYGSTGSSGTNVIAVASVETEVFPEFPFGANFTVNGVTNTTTLGYLPSTFYFPSKVVGWPIVPLSFNTSDPAEACEPYLEGTQNLTGKIPIVRRGTCPFTTKQGHLAALGAEYMLFYNNEAPLIQPGTTDEETLIALVVAEIGEAIIDTYKKNGTVTADFSVNPENPIGYANPFANKPDTFTQWGPSFDLDLKPDIAAPGGNIFSTYLDGEYAIMSGTSMATPYVAGIAALYIGAFGGRSVHGKGFAHSLRRKIISSGAALPWFDGSDQDYGFTASVAQVGNGLVNGFKVVNYTTDVEYEKFNLNDTANFKESHPITVTNNGADDVSYSFNSESAGGIEVVGWFADVNSRRVKKFDELEPIDLPVDVHVPEDFTLKAGESKTVSIDFVNPQGSGWNSSGFPLYSGKVILSSSAGEQLSFPYLGLGADLKAELSSVYYPGYPFSKSGVLNKDIKEKSYYTFNVSRFSQDYPKIYTQVIWGSKQVRWDIYEAGWNESQWSYPPVEGENGYIGPAASWNGQGATFDDRYYDPNDTFTYPRTDTLRGGWDHTWFGKLGNGSQIANGNYTWRFATLRPFGDPTVSEDWDIFKTPEISVLGHY
;
A
#
# COMPACT_ATOMS: atom_id res chain seq x y z
N GLY A 1 12.64 5.40 41.51
CA GLY A 1 11.41 5.86 40.83
C GLY A 1 11.81 6.70 39.64
N GLN A 2 11.00 6.70 38.58
CA GLN A 2 11.14 7.66 37.49
C GLN A 2 10.29 8.89 37.84
N ALA A 3 10.87 10.09 37.87
CA ALA A 3 10.08 11.29 37.61
C ALA A 3 9.61 11.22 36.15
N ASN A 4 8.41 11.68 35.83
CA ASN A 4 7.93 11.48 34.47
C ASN A 4 8.70 12.40 33.53
N ARG A 5 9.28 11.86 32.45
CA ARG A 5 10.00 12.66 31.44
C ARG A 5 9.12 13.69 30.72
N ARG A 6 7.80 13.70 31.00
CA ARG A 6 6.80 14.65 30.48
C ARG A 6 6.57 15.84 31.41
N ASP A 7 6.97 15.76 32.68
CA ASP A 7 6.73 16.83 33.67
C ASP A 7 7.40 18.15 33.21
N GLY A 8 8.56 18.05 32.53
CA GLY A 8 9.28 19.19 31.93
C GLY A 8 8.65 19.78 30.65
N LEU A 9 7.82 19.01 29.93
CA LEU A 9 7.00 19.53 28.82
C LEU A 9 5.74 20.22 29.37
N ALA A 10 5.10 19.62 30.39
CA ALA A 10 3.92 20.19 31.03
C ALA A 10 4.21 21.48 31.82
N SER A 11 5.47 21.74 32.18
CA SER A 11 5.91 22.98 32.83
C SER A 11 6.40 24.07 31.85
N ALA A 12 6.39 23.83 30.54
CA ALA A 12 6.87 24.78 29.56
C ALA A 12 5.79 25.81 29.19
N GLU A 13 6.07 27.10 29.41
CA GLU A 13 5.21 28.19 28.97
C GLU A 13 5.10 28.20 27.43
N GLY A 14 3.88 28.34 26.90
CA GLY A 14 3.64 28.33 25.45
C GLY A 14 3.49 26.94 24.81
N ILE A 15 3.43 25.85 25.60
CA ILE A 15 3.07 24.50 25.12
C ILE A 15 1.74 24.05 25.77
N LYS A 16 0.75 23.72 24.94
CA LYS A 16 -0.51 23.08 25.34
C LYS A 16 -0.42 21.58 25.06
N ILE A 17 -0.60 20.75 26.08
CA ILE A 17 -0.70 19.28 25.88
C ILE A 17 -2.13 18.93 25.44
N VAL A 18 -2.25 18.32 24.27
CA VAL A 18 -3.53 17.86 23.70
C VAL A 18 -3.86 16.45 24.18
N LYS A 19 -2.87 15.53 24.11
CA LYS A 19 -3.03 14.14 24.54
C LYS A 19 -1.73 13.59 25.11
N SER A 20 -1.77 13.00 26.29
CA SER A 20 -0.62 12.29 26.89
C SER A 20 -0.71 10.79 26.62
N PHE A 21 0.41 10.19 26.23
CA PHE A 21 0.52 8.76 25.95
C PHE A 21 1.44 8.10 26.98
N ASN A 22 0.92 7.12 27.74
CA ASN A 22 1.67 6.45 28.80
C ASN A 22 1.60 4.92 28.66
N SER A 23 2.58 4.34 27.98
CA SER A 23 2.69 2.88 27.79
C SER A 23 4.15 2.43 27.75
N PRO A 24 4.44 1.13 27.91
CA PRO A 24 5.80 0.58 27.73
C PRO A 24 6.36 0.80 26.31
N ILE A 25 5.51 0.76 25.28
CA ILE A 25 5.89 0.95 23.87
C ILE A 25 6.09 2.42 23.49
N PHE A 26 5.29 3.32 24.06
CA PHE A 26 5.29 4.74 23.73
C PHE A 26 4.98 5.62 24.94
N SER A 27 5.91 6.55 25.20
CA SER A 27 5.83 7.56 26.25
C SER A 27 6.08 8.93 25.64
N GLY A 28 5.03 9.71 25.46
CA GLY A 28 5.11 11.03 24.81
C GLY A 28 3.82 11.83 24.99
N ALA A 29 3.68 12.91 24.24
CA ALA A 29 2.47 13.72 24.17
C ALA A 29 2.28 14.26 22.75
N SER A 30 1.01 14.43 22.34
CA SER A 30 0.64 15.36 21.28
C SER A 30 0.45 16.74 21.89
N ILE A 31 0.97 17.77 21.23
CA ILE A 31 1.04 19.15 21.74
C ILE A 31 0.67 20.17 20.66
N GLU A 32 0.11 21.29 21.07
CA GLU A 32 -0.04 22.53 20.30
C GLU A 32 0.95 23.56 20.87
N THR A 33 1.62 24.33 20.00
CA THR A 33 2.51 25.41 20.43
C THR A 33 2.74 26.45 19.32
N ASP A 34 2.57 27.72 19.67
CA ASP A 34 2.87 28.87 18.80
C ASP A 34 4.23 29.53 19.11
N SER A 35 5.13 28.82 19.82
CA SER A 35 6.39 29.42 20.33
C SER A 35 7.64 28.54 20.20
N TYR A 36 7.48 27.25 19.88
CA TYR A 36 8.57 26.29 19.77
C TYR A 36 8.68 25.69 18.36
N SER A 37 9.85 25.87 17.73
CA SER A 37 10.23 25.14 16.52
C SER A 37 10.55 23.68 16.83
N ILE A 38 10.50 22.80 15.82
CA ILE A 38 10.88 21.38 15.96
C ILE A 38 12.31 21.25 16.53
N ASN A 39 13.27 22.00 15.99
CA ASN A 39 14.65 22.07 16.50
C ASN A 39 14.71 22.44 18.02
N LYS A 40 13.80 23.26 18.55
CA LYS A 40 13.73 23.59 19.98
C LYS A 40 13.12 22.46 20.80
N LEU A 41 12.02 21.85 20.33
CA LEU A 41 11.35 20.75 21.00
C LEU A 41 12.27 19.52 21.14
N GLU A 42 13.00 19.15 20.09
CA GLU A 42 13.95 18.02 20.10
C GLU A 42 15.11 18.20 21.11
N ARG A 43 15.42 19.44 21.49
CA ARG A 43 16.45 19.77 22.48
C ARG A 43 15.93 19.81 23.92
N MET A 44 14.62 19.68 24.14
CA MET A 44 14.06 19.66 25.48
C MET A 44 14.47 18.39 26.23
N PRO A 45 14.96 18.47 27.48
CA PRO A 45 15.47 17.30 28.21
C PRO A 45 14.48 16.14 28.31
N GLY A 46 14.78 15.03 27.62
CA GLY A 46 13.96 13.81 27.63
C GLY A 46 13.09 13.60 26.39
N VAL A 47 13.03 14.57 25.47
CA VAL A 47 12.53 14.35 24.10
C VAL A 47 13.57 13.52 23.32
N LEU A 48 13.10 12.66 22.40
CA LEU A 48 13.96 11.76 21.60
C LEU A 48 13.77 11.93 20.09
N ARG A 49 12.54 12.24 19.66
CA ARG A 49 12.17 12.68 18.31
C ARG A 49 10.92 13.55 18.44
N VAL A 50 10.66 14.38 17.44
CA VAL A 50 9.40 15.10 17.24
C VAL A 50 8.90 14.76 15.84
N TRP A 51 7.60 14.56 15.69
CA TRP A 51 6.96 14.34 14.39
C TRP A 51 5.81 15.34 14.22
N PRO A 52 5.58 15.88 13.01
CA PRO A 52 4.33 16.55 12.68
C PRO A 52 3.13 15.61 12.89
N ASN A 53 1.99 16.17 13.30
CA ASN A 53 0.73 15.44 13.40
C ASN A 53 -0.03 15.58 12.06
N GLU A 54 0.20 14.65 11.14
CA GLU A 54 -0.41 14.66 9.80
C GLU A 54 -1.75 13.88 9.76
N GLN A 55 -2.66 14.26 8.87
CA GLN A 55 -3.91 13.52 8.66
C GLN A 55 -3.69 12.34 7.70
N VAL A 56 -4.12 11.15 8.12
CA VAL A 56 -4.23 9.96 7.27
C VAL A 56 -5.67 9.85 6.79
N TYR A 57 -5.87 9.32 5.58
CA TYR A 57 -7.19 9.04 5.01
C TYR A 57 -7.34 7.53 4.74
N LEU A 58 -8.53 6.98 4.98
CA LEU A 58 -8.91 5.67 4.45
C LEU A 58 -9.39 5.93 3.03
N ASN A 59 -8.65 5.47 2.03
CA ASN A 59 -9.15 5.53 0.67
C ASN A 59 -10.41 4.65 0.57
N PRO A 60 -11.52 5.14 0.01
CA PRO A 60 -12.69 4.31 -0.19
C PRO A 60 -12.34 3.17 -1.15
N ALA A 61 -12.44 1.93 -0.67
CA ALA A 61 -12.62 0.79 -1.55
C ALA A 61 -14.09 0.79 -1.99
N GLU A 62 -14.36 0.54 -3.27
CA GLU A 62 -15.74 0.44 -3.77
C GLU A 62 -16.27 -0.98 -3.50
N PRO A 63 -17.26 -1.16 -2.61
CA PRO A 63 -17.74 -2.48 -2.23
C PRO A 63 -18.85 -2.93 -3.17
N LYS A 64 -18.73 -4.16 -3.71
CA LYS A 64 -19.85 -4.79 -4.41
C LYS A 64 -20.68 -5.60 -3.42
N VAL A 65 -21.71 -4.95 -2.89
CA VAL A 65 -22.61 -5.45 -1.83
C VAL A 65 -23.53 -6.56 -2.35
N LEU A 66 -23.91 -7.46 -1.44
CA LEU A 66 -24.65 -8.71 -1.68
C LEU A 66 -25.68 -8.96 -0.56
N ASP A 67 -26.94 -9.17 -0.96
CA ASP A 67 -28.09 -9.51 -0.11
C ASP A 67 -27.93 -10.88 0.59
N GLY A 68 -27.12 -10.92 1.64
CA GLY A 68 -26.87 -12.11 2.46
C GLY A 68 -25.93 -13.14 1.82
N LEU A 69 -25.93 -14.36 2.37
CA LEU A 69 -24.96 -15.41 2.01
C LEU A 69 -25.32 -16.08 0.67
N PRO A 70 -24.47 -16.01 -0.37
CA PRO A 70 -24.78 -16.57 -1.68
C PRO A 70 -24.99 -18.09 -1.68
N THR A 71 -26.03 -18.55 -2.36
CA THR A 71 -26.39 -19.97 -2.46
C THR A 71 -25.59 -20.69 -3.54
N ASN A 72 -25.18 -21.94 -3.26
CA ASN A 72 -24.31 -22.77 -4.12
C ASN A 72 -22.97 -22.12 -4.53
N PHE A 73 -22.52 -21.12 -3.78
CA PHE A 73 -21.33 -20.34 -4.04
C PHE A 73 -20.05 -21.12 -3.67
N ASN A 74 -19.53 -21.88 -4.64
CA ASN A 74 -18.27 -22.62 -4.53
C ASN A 74 -17.06 -21.66 -4.59
N TYR A 75 -16.87 -20.88 -3.53
CA TYR A 75 -15.82 -19.87 -3.39
C TYR A 75 -14.91 -20.19 -2.21
N THR A 76 -13.61 -20.16 -2.45
CA THR A 76 -12.59 -20.22 -1.40
C THR A 76 -11.32 -19.54 -1.89
N THR A 77 -10.53 -19.06 -0.94
CA THR A 77 -9.21 -18.46 -1.13
C THR A 77 -8.13 -19.23 -0.36
N HIS A 78 -8.46 -20.44 0.11
CA HIS A 78 -7.72 -21.19 1.14
C HIS A 78 -6.91 -22.38 0.62
N ASN A 79 -7.05 -22.82 -0.64
CA ASN A 79 -6.38 -24.02 -1.12
C ASN A 79 -4.92 -23.73 -1.45
N VAL A 80 -4.66 -22.65 -2.20
CA VAL A 80 -3.31 -22.26 -2.66
C VAL A 80 -2.37 -21.89 -1.49
N THR A 81 -2.91 -21.29 -0.44
CA THR A 81 -2.18 -20.97 0.80
C THR A 81 -2.07 -22.17 1.76
N GLY A 82 -2.77 -23.27 1.48
CA GLY A 82 -2.83 -24.45 2.34
C GLY A 82 -3.71 -24.31 3.59
N VAL A 83 -4.45 -23.21 3.76
CA VAL A 83 -5.39 -23.00 4.87
C VAL A 83 -6.49 -24.08 4.89
N SER A 84 -6.98 -24.54 3.73
CA SER A 84 -7.97 -25.64 3.65
C SER A 84 -7.47 -26.91 4.35
N LYS A 85 -6.17 -27.23 4.25
CA LYS A 85 -5.55 -28.41 4.91
C LYS A 85 -5.49 -28.26 6.42
N LEU A 86 -5.38 -27.02 6.93
CA LEU A 86 -5.43 -26.73 8.37
C LEU A 86 -6.87 -26.87 8.89
N HIS A 87 -7.85 -26.42 8.11
CA HIS A 87 -9.27 -26.61 8.41
C HIS A 87 -9.68 -28.09 8.37
N GLU A 88 -9.17 -28.88 7.43
CA GLU A 88 -9.31 -30.35 7.40
C GLU A 88 -8.67 -31.02 8.62
N ALA A 89 -7.55 -30.50 9.11
CA ALA A 89 -6.88 -30.95 10.33
C ALA A 89 -7.55 -30.46 11.64
N GLY A 90 -8.65 -29.70 11.56
CA GLY A 90 -9.38 -29.17 12.72
C GLY A 90 -8.73 -27.95 13.39
N ILE A 91 -7.78 -27.29 12.73
CA ILE A 91 -7.07 -26.11 13.23
C ILE A 91 -7.82 -24.87 12.72
N TYR A 92 -8.55 -24.21 13.63
CA TYR A 92 -9.41 -23.05 13.33
C TYR A 92 -9.00 -21.76 14.07
N GLY A 93 -7.83 -21.72 14.71
CA GLY A 93 -7.32 -20.54 15.43
C GLY A 93 -7.91 -20.34 16.84
N LYS A 94 -8.40 -21.41 17.45
CA LYS A 94 -9.06 -21.41 18.76
C LYS A 94 -8.22 -20.74 19.85
N GLY A 95 -8.78 -19.73 20.51
CA GLY A 95 -8.11 -19.02 21.61
C GLY A 95 -7.08 -17.98 21.16
N ALA A 96 -6.86 -17.81 19.86
CA ALA A 96 -6.17 -16.64 19.33
C ALA A 96 -7.00 -15.37 19.55
N LYS A 97 -6.31 -14.25 19.75
CA LYS A 97 -6.90 -12.91 19.81
C LYS A 97 -6.31 -12.06 18.70
N VAL A 98 -7.15 -11.66 17.76
CA VAL A 98 -6.79 -10.71 16.69
C VAL A 98 -7.54 -9.41 16.95
N GLY A 99 -6.93 -8.29 16.60
CA GLY A 99 -7.59 -7.00 16.65
C GLY A 99 -7.25 -6.13 15.46
N ILE A 100 -8.23 -5.32 15.10
CA ILE A 100 -8.43 -4.83 13.75
C ILE A 100 -8.44 -3.31 13.80
N VAL A 101 -7.38 -2.69 13.27
CA VAL A 101 -7.22 -1.24 13.13
C VAL A 101 -7.83 -0.83 11.81
N ASP A 102 -9.10 -0.43 11.80
CA ASP A 102 -9.84 -0.28 10.55
C ASP A 102 -10.93 0.82 10.57
N SER A 103 -12.21 0.52 10.27
CA SER A 103 -13.37 1.41 10.42
C SER A 103 -14.35 1.04 11.56
N GLY A 104 -14.15 -0.11 12.22
CA GLY A 104 -15.00 -0.69 13.25
C GLY A 104 -15.30 -2.16 12.94
N THR A 105 -16.34 -2.73 13.54
CA THR A 105 -16.93 -4.01 13.07
C THR A 105 -18.42 -4.08 13.38
N TRP A 106 -19.26 -4.40 12.39
CA TRP A 106 -20.67 -4.73 12.54
C TRP A 106 -20.83 -6.10 13.22
N TYR A 107 -20.56 -6.15 14.51
CA TYR A 107 -20.56 -7.38 15.32
C TYR A 107 -21.91 -8.10 15.38
N ASN A 108 -23.00 -7.40 15.04
CA ASN A 108 -24.34 -7.97 14.89
C ASN A 108 -24.45 -8.93 13.69
N HIS A 109 -23.48 -8.93 12.76
CA HIS A 109 -23.41 -9.91 11.68
C HIS A 109 -23.35 -11.34 12.24
N THR A 110 -24.22 -12.23 11.77
CA THR A 110 -24.36 -13.61 12.29
C THR A 110 -23.06 -14.42 12.18
N ALA A 111 -22.39 -14.35 11.01
CA ALA A 111 -21.09 -14.98 10.80
C ALA A 111 -19.95 -14.38 11.67
N LEU A 112 -20.13 -13.18 12.23
CA LEU A 112 -19.22 -12.57 13.22
C LEU A 112 -19.68 -12.80 14.68
N GLY A 113 -20.66 -13.67 14.90
CA GLY A 113 -21.12 -14.10 16.22
C GLY A 113 -22.38 -13.43 16.74
N GLY A 114 -22.92 -12.41 16.04
CA GLY A 114 -24.22 -11.82 16.36
C GLY A 114 -24.28 -11.05 17.68
N GLY A 115 -23.23 -10.33 18.05
CA GLY A 115 -23.20 -9.47 19.23
C GLY A 115 -21.78 -9.09 19.70
N PHE A 116 -21.73 -8.20 20.70
CA PHE A 116 -20.50 -7.60 21.23
C PHE A 116 -20.25 -7.95 22.71
N GLY A 117 -18.97 -8.08 23.07
CA GLY A 117 -18.52 -8.18 24.45
C GLY A 117 -18.27 -9.60 24.96
N PRO A 118 -18.06 -9.79 26.27
CA PRO A 118 -17.57 -11.05 26.84
C PRO A 118 -18.47 -12.26 26.54
N GLY A 119 -17.94 -13.18 25.73
CA GLY A 119 -18.63 -14.42 25.31
C GLY A 119 -19.00 -14.43 23.82
N PHE A 120 -19.04 -13.28 23.16
CA PHE A 120 -19.15 -13.18 21.70
C PHE A 120 -17.80 -13.33 21.01
N LYS A 121 -17.81 -13.48 19.68
CA LYS A 121 -16.59 -13.51 18.86
C LYS A 121 -15.92 -12.13 18.81
N VAL A 122 -16.68 -11.05 18.70
CA VAL A 122 -16.16 -9.67 18.90
C VAL A 122 -16.22 -9.36 20.39
N ALA A 123 -15.18 -9.76 21.12
CA ALA A 123 -15.24 -9.89 22.59
C ALA A 123 -15.01 -8.58 23.37
N GLY A 124 -14.62 -7.50 22.69
CA GLY A 124 -14.35 -6.19 23.29
C GLY A 124 -13.76 -5.22 22.26
N GLY A 125 -13.58 -3.96 22.67
CA GLY A 125 -13.19 -2.87 21.79
C GLY A 125 -13.13 -1.51 22.49
N TYR A 126 -13.03 -0.44 21.70
CA TYR A 126 -13.14 0.96 22.18
C TYR A 126 -13.25 1.98 21.03
N ASP A 127 -14.18 2.93 21.19
CA ASP A 127 -14.45 4.21 20.48
C ASP A 127 -13.37 5.32 20.62
N PHE A 128 -12.46 5.65 19.70
CA PHE A 128 -11.56 6.82 19.83
C PHE A 128 -11.87 8.02 18.87
N VAL A 129 -12.96 7.95 18.08
CA VAL A 129 -13.42 8.97 17.12
C VAL A 129 -14.93 9.23 17.18
N GLY A 130 -15.76 8.20 17.33
CA GLY A 130 -17.22 8.29 17.31
C GLY A 130 -17.82 8.11 15.91
N ASP A 131 -19.15 8.16 15.84
CA ASP A 131 -19.96 7.95 14.63
C ASP A 131 -20.21 9.22 13.79
N GLY A 132 -19.66 10.37 14.21
CA GLY A 132 -19.75 11.65 13.50
C GLY A 132 -18.78 11.78 12.33
N ASN A 133 -19.02 12.77 11.47
CA ASN A 133 -18.21 13.05 10.29
C ASN A 133 -16.91 13.80 10.65
N TRP A 134 -15.98 13.14 11.34
CA TRP A 134 -14.67 13.73 11.62
C TRP A 134 -13.83 13.85 10.33
N PRO A 135 -13.16 14.98 10.02
CA PRO A 135 -12.91 16.17 10.87
C PRO A 135 -13.88 17.35 10.68
N GLN A 136 -14.98 17.19 9.96
CA GLN A 136 -16.01 18.23 9.83
C GLN A 136 -16.81 18.41 11.14
N GLU A 137 -16.92 17.36 11.93
CA GLU A 137 -17.56 17.30 13.25
C GLU A 137 -16.52 16.92 14.34
N ASP A 138 -16.81 17.26 15.59
CA ASP A 138 -15.96 16.90 16.74
C ASP A 138 -15.96 15.37 16.98
N LYS A 139 -14.91 14.87 17.65
CA LYS A 139 -14.84 13.45 18.01
C LYS A 139 -15.71 13.13 19.23
N GLU A 140 -16.45 12.03 19.17
CA GLU A 140 -17.24 11.47 20.27
C GLU A 140 -16.78 10.04 20.67
N PRO A 141 -15.61 9.89 21.35
CA PRO A 141 -15.09 8.59 21.83
C PRO A 141 -15.97 7.88 22.87
N ASP A 142 -16.35 6.62 22.65
CA ASP A 142 -17.09 5.77 23.60
C ASP A 142 -16.58 4.30 23.68
N ASP A 143 -17.38 3.33 24.15
CA ASP A 143 -16.99 1.92 24.28
C ASP A 143 -17.49 1.01 23.12
N ASP A 144 -18.17 1.53 22.10
CA ASP A 144 -18.88 0.74 21.08
C ASP A 144 -18.17 0.74 19.70
N PRO A 145 -17.46 -0.35 19.33
CA PRO A 145 -16.69 -0.40 18.10
C PRO A 145 -17.52 -0.73 16.85
N ILE A 146 -18.79 -0.32 16.79
CA ILE A 146 -19.67 -0.60 15.64
C ILE A 146 -19.17 0.09 14.35
N ASP A 147 -19.27 -0.62 13.22
CA ASP A 147 -18.86 -0.12 11.90
C ASP A 147 -20.04 0.58 11.20
N LEU A 148 -19.78 1.74 10.60
CA LEU A 148 -20.72 2.47 9.74
C LEU A 148 -20.20 2.62 8.30
N PHE A 149 -19.03 2.07 7.98
CA PHE A 149 -18.36 2.20 6.67
C PHE A 149 -18.11 0.85 5.98
N GLY A 150 -18.22 -0.27 6.70
CA GLY A 150 -18.22 -1.64 6.18
C GLY A 150 -16.85 -2.25 5.91
N HIS A 151 -15.81 -1.44 5.69
CA HIS A 151 -14.44 -1.92 5.42
C HIS A 151 -13.87 -2.74 6.59
N GLY A 152 -14.05 -2.28 7.84
CA GLY A 152 -13.60 -2.99 9.04
C GLY A 152 -14.35 -4.28 9.30
N THR A 153 -15.64 -4.33 8.94
CA THR A 153 -16.45 -5.55 8.93
C THR A 153 -15.98 -6.55 7.88
N HIS A 154 -15.57 -6.07 6.70
CA HIS A 154 -15.00 -6.92 5.64
C HIS A 154 -13.68 -7.55 6.08
N VAL A 155 -12.79 -6.73 6.64
CA VAL A 155 -11.52 -7.15 7.25
C VAL A 155 -11.74 -8.14 8.40
N ALA A 156 -12.75 -7.93 9.26
CA ALA A 156 -13.12 -8.86 10.33
C ALA A 156 -13.59 -10.22 9.82
N GLY A 157 -14.35 -10.26 8.72
CA GLY A 157 -14.80 -11.50 8.13
C GLY A 157 -13.66 -12.35 7.57
N ILE A 158 -12.68 -11.73 6.90
CA ILE A 158 -11.50 -12.43 6.36
C ILE A 158 -10.70 -13.11 7.48
N VAL A 159 -10.57 -12.46 8.64
CA VAL A 159 -9.90 -13.08 9.80
C VAL A 159 -10.69 -14.27 10.34
N ALA A 160 -11.98 -14.10 10.68
CA ALA A 160 -12.66 -15.06 11.56
C ALA A 160 -14.17 -15.26 11.34
N ALA A 161 -14.76 -14.90 10.20
CA ALA A 161 -16.16 -15.22 9.94
C ALA A 161 -16.43 -16.73 9.91
N LYS A 162 -17.64 -17.14 10.30
CA LYS A 162 -18.13 -18.51 10.17
C LYS A 162 -19.61 -18.52 9.74
N ALA A 163 -19.84 -18.70 8.45
CA ALA A 163 -21.15 -18.93 7.85
C ALA A 163 -21.34 -20.42 7.48
N ASP A 164 -22.51 -20.78 6.95
CA ASP A 164 -22.84 -22.19 6.64
C ASP A 164 -22.05 -22.76 5.45
N THR A 165 -21.74 -21.92 4.45
CA THR A 165 -21.03 -22.31 3.21
C THR A 165 -19.67 -21.66 3.04
N TRP A 166 -19.28 -20.74 3.92
CA TRP A 166 -18.04 -19.94 3.82
C TRP A 166 -17.48 -19.58 5.19
N THR A 167 -16.16 -19.45 5.28
CA THR A 167 -15.43 -19.07 6.51
C THR A 167 -14.28 -18.13 6.21
N GLY A 168 -13.93 -17.28 7.17
CA GLY A 168 -12.62 -16.63 7.23
C GLY A 168 -11.50 -17.62 7.58
N VAL A 169 -10.27 -17.15 7.57
CA VAL A 169 -9.06 -17.97 7.74
C VAL A 169 -8.99 -18.67 9.09
N ALA A 170 -9.45 -18.04 10.18
CA ALA A 170 -9.38 -18.55 11.56
C ALA A 170 -10.74 -18.47 12.28
N PRO A 171 -11.73 -19.33 11.94
CA PRO A 171 -13.12 -19.16 12.39
C PRO A 171 -13.38 -19.43 13.89
N GLU A 172 -12.41 -19.93 14.67
CA GLU A 172 -12.46 -20.00 16.15
C GLU A 172 -11.58 -18.93 16.85
N ALA A 173 -10.99 -17.99 16.10
CA ALA A 173 -10.33 -16.83 16.69
C ALA A 173 -11.34 -15.83 17.30
N THR A 174 -10.87 -15.11 18.32
CA THR A 174 -11.59 -14.00 18.98
C THR A 174 -11.12 -12.68 18.38
N ILE A 175 -12.07 -11.82 17.99
CA ILE A 175 -11.82 -10.47 17.49
C ILE A 175 -11.94 -9.47 18.65
N TYR A 176 -11.05 -8.48 18.65
CA TYR A 176 -11.25 -7.21 19.35
C TYR A 176 -11.28 -6.12 18.29
N SER A 177 -12.47 -5.63 17.98
CA SER A 177 -12.64 -4.50 17.07
C SER A 177 -12.46 -3.21 17.85
N TYR A 178 -11.96 -2.15 17.25
CA TYR A 178 -11.60 -0.93 17.96
C TYR A 178 -11.70 0.25 17.00
N LYS A 179 -11.57 1.49 17.51
CA LYS A 179 -12.05 2.67 16.81
C LYS A 179 -11.16 3.96 16.83
N VAL A 180 -9.90 3.92 16.38
CA VAL A 180 -8.98 5.09 16.14
C VAL A 180 -9.02 5.83 14.77
N PHE A 181 -9.27 5.16 13.64
CA PHE A 181 -9.81 5.78 12.42
C PHE A 181 -11.32 5.81 12.33
N PRO A 182 -11.97 4.63 12.41
CA PRO A 182 -11.80 3.80 13.63
C PRO A 182 -11.21 2.30 13.63
N GLY A 183 -10.12 1.67 14.26
CA GLY A 183 -8.67 1.72 14.78
C GLY A 183 -8.29 0.57 15.86
N ALA A 184 -7.14 0.35 16.62
CA ALA A 184 -6.94 -0.81 17.64
C ALA A 184 -5.70 -1.00 18.66
N THR A 185 -5.77 -1.96 19.65
CA THR A 185 -4.65 -2.65 20.44
C THR A 185 -4.90 -4.13 20.88
N VAL A 186 -3.95 -5.09 20.68
CA VAL A 186 -4.17 -6.59 20.82
C VAL A 186 -2.90 -7.46 20.85
N ASP A 187 -3.01 -8.81 20.84
CA ASP A 187 -1.92 -9.81 20.63
C ASP A 187 -1.47 -9.98 19.16
N VAL A 188 -2.39 -9.84 18.19
CA VAL A 188 -2.09 -9.71 16.74
C VAL A 188 -2.83 -8.50 16.20
N VAL A 189 -2.10 -7.43 15.89
CA VAL A 189 -2.63 -6.21 15.27
C VAL A 189 -2.62 -6.36 13.75
N THR A 190 -3.79 -6.27 13.11
CA THR A 190 -3.88 -6.04 11.67
C THR A 190 -4.36 -4.61 11.41
N ALA A 191 -3.71 -3.90 10.48
CA ALA A 191 -4.09 -2.55 10.08
C ALA A 191 -4.12 -2.41 8.55
N SER A 192 -5.31 -2.21 8.00
CA SER A 192 -5.54 -2.13 6.55
C SER A 192 -5.58 -0.67 6.07
N ILE A 193 -4.67 0.13 6.60
CA ILE A 193 -4.58 1.59 6.46
C ILE A 193 -3.13 1.96 6.13
N GLY A 194 -2.91 3.07 5.42
CA GLY A 194 -1.59 3.69 5.30
C GLY A 194 -1.54 4.79 4.24
N SER A 195 -0.73 5.82 4.50
CA SER A 195 -0.31 6.78 3.46
C SER A 195 1.03 6.33 2.87
N PRO A 196 1.35 6.58 1.58
CA PRO A 196 2.69 6.43 1.05
C PRO A 196 3.71 7.22 1.88
N GLY A 197 4.90 6.68 2.08
CA GLY A 197 5.99 7.38 2.79
C GLY A 197 7.34 6.68 2.67
N GLY A 198 7.39 5.36 2.81
CA GLY A 198 8.57 4.56 2.49
C GLY A 198 9.76 4.74 3.45
N TRP A 199 9.51 5.11 4.71
CA TRP A 199 10.54 5.30 5.75
C TRP A 199 10.16 4.59 7.05
N SER A 200 11.12 3.89 7.66
CA SER A 200 10.93 3.16 8.93
C SER A 200 10.95 4.05 10.18
N THR A 201 11.38 5.30 10.04
CA THR A 201 11.50 6.31 11.12
C THR A 201 10.22 7.08 11.43
N HIS A 202 9.18 6.93 10.60
CA HIS A 202 7.87 7.55 10.77
C HIS A 202 7.21 7.13 12.10
N ALA A 203 6.42 8.02 12.71
CA ALA A 203 5.85 7.83 14.05
C ALA A 203 5.09 6.50 14.21
N TRP A 204 4.30 6.13 13.19
CA TRP A 204 3.56 4.88 13.17
C TRP A 204 4.47 3.66 12.97
N ALA A 205 5.43 3.72 12.04
CA ALA A 205 6.40 2.65 11.80
C ALA A 205 7.20 2.32 13.07
N GLU A 206 7.64 3.35 13.79
CA GLU A 206 8.34 3.26 15.07
C GLU A 206 7.47 2.59 16.17
N VAL A 207 6.21 2.98 16.32
CA VAL A 207 5.29 2.38 17.31
C VAL A 207 4.93 0.94 16.94
N ALA A 208 4.72 0.65 15.66
CA ALA A 208 4.43 -0.69 15.16
C ALA A 208 5.62 -1.65 15.38
N SER A 209 6.85 -1.18 15.16
CA SER A 209 8.07 -1.96 15.45
C SER A 209 8.15 -2.33 16.94
N ARG A 210 7.89 -1.37 17.84
CA ARG A 210 7.93 -1.60 19.30
C ARG A 210 6.81 -2.50 19.82
N LEU A 211 5.69 -2.62 19.11
CA LEU A 211 4.68 -3.65 19.39
C LEU A 211 5.23 -5.05 19.10
N VAL A 212 5.97 -5.23 18.00
CA VAL A 212 6.62 -6.51 17.65
C VAL A 212 7.69 -6.89 18.69
N ASP A 213 8.47 -5.94 19.18
CA ASP A 213 9.47 -6.16 20.25
C ASP A 213 8.84 -6.47 21.63
N GLU A 214 7.59 -6.05 21.85
CA GLU A 214 6.79 -6.51 23.00
C GLU A 214 6.22 -7.92 22.80
N GLY A 215 6.27 -8.48 21.60
CA GLY A 215 5.75 -9.81 21.25
C GLY A 215 4.32 -9.81 20.70
N ILE A 216 3.86 -8.67 20.17
CA ILE A 216 2.57 -8.52 19.46
C ILE A 216 2.87 -8.60 17.96
N LEU A 217 2.29 -9.55 17.23
CA LEU A 217 2.50 -9.60 15.78
C LEU A 217 1.75 -8.43 15.12
N VAL A 218 2.40 -7.74 14.17
CA VAL A 218 1.79 -6.60 13.45
C VAL A 218 1.85 -6.84 11.94
N THR A 219 0.67 -6.88 11.31
CA THR A 219 0.48 -6.95 9.85
C THR A 219 -0.12 -5.63 9.35
N ILE A 220 0.50 -5.00 8.35
CA ILE A 220 0.00 -3.75 7.77
C ILE A 220 0.03 -3.83 6.24
N ALA A 221 -0.98 -3.25 5.59
CA ALA A 221 -1.08 -3.18 4.14
C ALA A 221 0.16 -2.55 3.49
N ALA A 222 0.66 -3.14 2.40
CA ALA A 222 1.70 -2.51 1.58
C ALA A 222 1.19 -1.20 0.92
N GLY A 223 -0.12 -1.14 0.64
CA GLY A 223 -0.82 -0.04 -0.01
C GLY A 223 -1.28 -0.39 -1.42
N ASN A 224 -2.06 0.50 -2.05
CA ASN A 224 -2.74 0.24 -3.32
C ASN A 224 -2.28 1.18 -4.47
N SER A 225 -1.15 1.89 -4.33
CA SER A 225 -0.56 2.75 -5.36
C SER A 225 0.57 2.06 -6.15
N GLY A 226 0.32 0.83 -6.62
CA GLY A 226 1.28 0.05 -7.43
C GLY A 226 1.66 0.72 -8.75
N ASP A 227 0.74 1.48 -9.35
CA ASP A 227 0.90 2.26 -10.58
C ASP A 227 2.12 3.20 -10.54
N GLN A 228 2.43 3.75 -9.36
CA GLN A 228 3.55 4.66 -9.16
C GLN A 228 4.93 4.01 -9.34
N GLY A 229 5.02 2.68 -9.36
CA GLY A 229 6.26 1.93 -9.46
C GLY A 229 7.06 1.86 -8.14
N PRO A 230 8.30 1.34 -8.18
CA PRO A 230 9.13 1.07 -6.99
C PRO A 230 9.47 2.33 -6.17
N PHE A 231 9.93 2.13 -4.94
CA PHE A 231 10.21 3.21 -3.98
C PHE A 231 8.98 4.09 -3.74
N TYR A 232 7.89 3.45 -3.33
CA TYR A 232 6.62 4.13 -2.98
C TYR A 232 5.91 3.49 -1.76
N GLY A 233 6.62 2.73 -0.92
CA GLY A 233 6.01 1.93 0.17
C GLY A 233 5.18 2.73 1.19
N SER A 234 4.22 2.06 1.84
CA SER A 234 3.37 2.66 2.88
C SER A 234 4.13 2.96 4.19
N THR A 235 3.74 4.07 4.84
CA THR A 235 4.29 4.58 6.10
C THR A 235 4.29 3.55 7.23
N GLY A 236 3.11 3.06 7.63
CA GLY A 236 2.99 2.12 8.75
C GLY A 236 3.70 0.79 8.49
N SER A 237 3.54 0.24 7.27
CA SER A 237 4.10 -1.06 6.91
C SER A 237 5.61 -1.02 6.64
N SER A 238 6.22 0.16 6.50
CA SER A 238 7.69 0.34 6.50
C SER A 238 8.36 0.05 7.86
N GLY A 239 7.60 -0.19 8.94
CA GLY A 239 8.15 -0.53 10.26
C GLY A 239 9.07 -1.75 10.25
N THR A 240 10.12 -1.68 11.07
CA THR A 240 11.04 -2.79 11.36
C THR A 240 10.26 -3.93 12.03
N ASN A 241 10.48 -5.17 11.57
CA ASN A 241 9.80 -6.38 12.04
C ASN A 241 8.26 -6.44 11.86
N VAL A 242 7.60 -5.34 11.47
CA VAL A 242 6.22 -5.33 10.94
C VAL A 242 6.18 -6.14 9.64
N ILE A 243 5.12 -6.93 9.43
CA ILE A 243 4.88 -7.62 8.16
C ILE A 243 4.10 -6.68 7.24
N ALA A 244 4.74 -6.20 6.17
CA ALA A 244 4.05 -5.56 5.06
C ALA A 244 3.46 -6.61 4.11
N VAL A 245 2.16 -6.52 3.80
CA VAL A 245 1.45 -7.53 3.00
C VAL A 245 1.06 -6.98 1.62
N ALA A 246 1.56 -7.64 0.57
CA ALA A 246 1.19 -7.44 -0.83
C ALA A 246 -0.07 -8.23 -1.21
N SER A 247 -0.73 -7.80 -2.29
CA SER A 247 -1.98 -8.37 -2.79
C SER A 247 -1.75 -9.30 -3.98
N VAL A 248 -2.51 -10.39 -4.02
CA VAL A 248 -2.49 -11.42 -5.08
C VAL A 248 -3.92 -11.74 -5.52
N GLU A 249 -4.09 -11.96 -6.83
CA GLU A 249 -5.34 -12.45 -7.44
C GLU A 249 -5.73 -13.85 -6.92
N THR A 250 -7.00 -14.04 -6.60
CA THR A 250 -7.54 -15.28 -6.00
C THR A 250 -7.60 -16.45 -6.98
N GLU A 251 -7.64 -17.67 -6.44
CA GLU A 251 -7.90 -18.90 -7.21
C GLU A 251 -9.32 -18.97 -7.79
N VAL A 252 -10.31 -18.43 -7.06
CA VAL A 252 -11.71 -18.31 -7.48
C VAL A 252 -12.13 -16.84 -7.41
N PHE A 253 -12.77 -16.37 -8.47
CA PHE A 253 -13.33 -15.02 -8.60
C PHE A 253 -14.88 -15.09 -8.48
N PRO A 254 -15.54 -14.12 -7.82
CA PRO A 254 -17.00 -14.08 -7.71
C PRO A 254 -17.67 -13.37 -8.90
N GLU A 255 -18.28 -14.13 -9.83
CA GLU A 255 -19.05 -13.59 -10.96
C GLU A 255 -20.57 -13.70 -10.73
N PHE A 256 -21.37 -12.90 -11.42
CA PHE A 256 -22.83 -12.92 -11.29
C PHE A 256 -23.46 -13.75 -12.41
N PRO A 257 -24.54 -14.49 -12.20
CA PRO A 257 -25.06 -15.42 -13.21
C PRO A 257 -25.98 -14.73 -14.22
N PHE A 258 -25.86 -15.15 -15.49
CA PHE A 258 -26.91 -14.99 -16.50
C PHE A 258 -27.07 -16.26 -17.33
N GLY A 259 -28.29 -16.57 -17.77
CA GLY A 259 -28.55 -17.67 -18.70
C GLY A 259 -28.18 -17.28 -20.13
N ALA A 260 -27.59 -18.21 -20.88
CA ALA A 260 -27.24 -18.02 -22.29
C ALA A 260 -27.68 -19.23 -23.12
N ASN A 261 -28.40 -18.97 -24.21
CA ASN A 261 -28.90 -19.98 -25.14
C ASN A 261 -28.13 -19.91 -26.47
N PHE A 262 -27.15 -20.78 -26.65
CA PHE A 262 -26.34 -20.89 -27.87
C PHE A 262 -27.05 -21.79 -28.87
N THR A 263 -27.51 -21.23 -30.00
CA THR A 263 -28.28 -21.98 -31.00
C THR A 263 -27.51 -22.08 -32.32
N VAL A 264 -27.20 -23.30 -32.77
CA VAL A 264 -26.53 -23.58 -34.05
C VAL A 264 -27.27 -24.71 -34.78
N ASN A 265 -27.56 -24.54 -36.08
CA ASN A 265 -28.29 -25.52 -36.90
C ASN A 265 -29.63 -26.01 -36.30
N GLY A 266 -30.30 -25.17 -35.49
CA GLY A 266 -31.56 -25.51 -34.82
C GLY A 266 -31.40 -26.35 -33.53
N VAL A 267 -30.18 -26.62 -33.08
CA VAL A 267 -29.89 -27.19 -31.77
C VAL A 267 -29.51 -26.06 -30.82
N THR A 268 -30.24 -25.94 -29.71
CA THR A 268 -29.97 -24.95 -28.65
C THR A 268 -29.33 -25.62 -27.45
N ASN A 269 -28.15 -25.14 -27.05
CA ASN A 269 -27.51 -25.48 -25.79
C ASN A 269 -27.72 -24.32 -24.81
N THR A 270 -28.38 -24.59 -23.69
CA THR A 270 -28.53 -23.64 -22.57
C THR A 270 -27.38 -23.84 -21.58
N THR A 271 -26.78 -22.74 -21.12
CA THR A 271 -25.80 -22.72 -20.03
C THR A 271 -26.04 -21.50 -19.14
N THR A 272 -25.56 -21.54 -17.90
CA THR A 272 -25.31 -20.32 -17.12
C THR A 272 -23.89 -19.83 -17.45
N LEU A 273 -23.72 -18.52 -17.49
CA LEU A 273 -22.46 -17.81 -17.67
C LEU A 273 -22.29 -16.78 -16.54
N GLY A 274 -21.05 -16.38 -16.26
CA GLY A 274 -20.75 -15.27 -15.36
C GLY A 274 -20.66 -13.93 -16.08
N TYR A 275 -21.03 -12.85 -15.40
CA TYR A 275 -20.77 -11.47 -15.81
C TYR A 275 -20.43 -10.56 -14.62
N LEU A 276 -19.73 -9.47 -14.92
CA LEU A 276 -19.26 -8.44 -14.00
C LEU A 276 -19.95 -7.11 -14.33
N PRO A 277 -21.16 -6.86 -13.80
CA PRO A 277 -21.79 -5.55 -13.95
C PRO A 277 -20.96 -4.43 -13.32
N SER A 278 -21.13 -3.23 -13.85
CA SER A 278 -20.69 -1.96 -13.28
C SER A 278 -21.44 -1.65 -11.96
N THR A 279 -22.01 -0.46 -11.80
CA THR A 279 -22.80 -0.07 -10.62
C THR A 279 -24.05 -0.93 -10.41
N PHE A 280 -24.73 -1.34 -11.49
CA PHE A 280 -26.04 -2.02 -11.41
C PHE A 280 -26.11 -3.31 -12.23
N TYR A 281 -26.84 -4.30 -11.70
CA TYR A 281 -27.16 -5.56 -12.37
C TYR A 281 -28.03 -5.33 -13.61
N PHE A 282 -27.90 -6.20 -14.61
CA PHE A 282 -28.80 -6.18 -15.77
C PHE A 282 -30.19 -6.68 -15.32
N PRO A 283 -31.27 -5.92 -15.55
CA PRO A 283 -32.56 -6.21 -14.93
C PRO A 283 -33.13 -7.58 -15.31
N SER A 284 -33.70 -8.31 -14.34
CA SER A 284 -34.28 -9.65 -14.53
C SER A 284 -35.45 -9.74 -15.53
N LYS A 285 -35.98 -8.60 -15.98
CA LYS A 285 -36.89 -8.47 -17.14
C LYS A 285 -36.22 -8.73 -18.51
N VAL A 286 -34.88 -8.74 -18.59
CA VAL A 286 -34.11 -8.93 -19.82
C VAL A 286 -33.99 -10.43 -20.10
N VAL A 287 -35.03 -10.97 -20.77
CA VAL A 287 -35.18 -12.40 -21.06
C VAL A 287 -35.34 -12.62 -22.56
N GLY A 288 -34.52 -13.50 -23.14
CA GLY A 288 -34.52 -13.82 -24.57
C GLY A 288 -33.91 -12.74 -25.48
N TRP A 289 -33.25 -11.72 -24.92
CA TRP A 289 -32.63 -10.64 -25.69
C TRP A 289 -31.41 -11.15 -26.48
N PRO A 290 -31.29 -10.88 -27.79
CA PRO A 290 -30.14 -11.29 -28.59
C PRO A 290 -28.85 -10.62 -28.13
N ILE A 291 -27.79 -11.41 -27.90
CA ILE A 291 -26.43 -10.91 -27.69
C ILE A 291 -25.78 -10.83 -29.08
N VAL A 292 -25.44 -9.62 -29.54
CA VAL A 292 -25.05 -9.35 -30.92
C VAL A 292 -23.65 -8.76 -31.03
N PRO A 293 -22.68 -9.46 -31.66
CA PRO A 293 -21.40 -8.87 -31.95
C PRO A 293 -21.51 -7.84 -33.09
N LEU A 294 -20.73 -6.77 -33.02
CA LEU A 294 -20.59 -5.79 -34.11
C LEU A 294 -19.37 -6.08 -35.01
N SER A 295 -18.34 -6.73 -34.47
CA SER A 295 -17.22 -7.30 -35.21
C SER A 295 -17.14 -8.82 -35.06
N PHE A 296 -16.54 -9.51 -36.03
CA PHE A 296 -16.12 -10.91 -35.88
C PHE A 296 -14.60 -11.04 -35.63
N ASN A 297 -13.88 -9.92 -35.54
CA ASN A 297 -12.45 -9.88 -35.21
C ASN A 297 -12.27 -9.84 -33.69
N THR A 298 -11.92 -10.97 -33.07
CA THR A 298 -11.68 -11.04 -31.62
C THR A 298 -10.38 -10.38 -31.16
N SER A 299 -9.55 -9.89 -32.10
CA SER A 299 -8.23 -9.32 -31.85
C SER A 299 -8.14 -7.81 -32.17
N ASP A 300 -9.27 -7.09 -32.24
CA ASP A 300 -9.28 -5.63 -32.44
C ASP A 300 -9.34 -4.87 -31.10
N PRO A 301 -8.24 -4.29 -30.60
CA PRO A 301 -8.27 -3.52 -29.37
C PRO A 301 -8.99 -2.16 -29.52
N ALA A 302 -9.24 -1.70 -30.75
CA ALA A 302 -9.91 -0.44 -31.05
C ALA A 302 -11.42 -0.59 -31.32
N GLU A 303 -12.01 -1.78 -31.15
CA GLU A 303 -13.46 -1.99 -31.37
C GLU A 303 -14.30 -1.00 -30.52
N ALA A 304 -15.29 -0.37 -31.14
CA ALA A 304 -16.14 0.68 -30.55
C ALA A 304 -15.40 1.94 -30.03
N CYS A 305 -14.10 2.12 -30.31
CA CYS A 305 -13.37 3.33 -29.89
C CYS A 305 -13.62 4.56 -30.76
N GLU A 306 -14.17 4.37 -31.96
CA GLU A 306 -14.65 5.44 -32.86
C GLU A 306 -16.17 5.31 -33.07
N PRO A 307 -16.90 6.41 -33.37
CA PRO A 307 -18.33 6.37 -33.65
C PRO A 307 -18.68 5.46 -34.84
N TYR A 308 -19.71 4.64 -34.67
CA TYR A 308 -20.24 3.79 -35.74
C TYR A 308 -20.94 4.63 -36.85
N LEU A 309 -20.78 4.21 -38.10
CA LEU A 309 -21.34 4.92 -39.26
C LEU A 309 -22.87 4.83 -39.31
N GLU A 310 -23.51 5.86 -39.89
CA GLU A 310 -24.95 5.87 -40.15
C GLU A 310 -25.36 4.66 -41.00
N GLY A 311 -26.39 3.93 -40.57
CA GLY A 311 -26.80 2.66 -41.17
C GLY A 311 -26.18 1.40 -40.52
N THR A 312 -25.31 1.55 -39.52
CA THR A 312 -24.92 0.43 -38.62
C THR A 312 -26.15 -0.15 -37.91
N GLN A 313 -26.08 -1.43 -37.54
CA GLN A 313 -27.19 -2.16 -36.91
C GLN A 313 -27.77 -1.43 -35.69
N ASN A 314 -29.07 -1.12 -35.73
CA ASN A 314 -29.84 -0.69 -34.57
C ASN A 314 -29.83 -1.77 -33.46
N LEU A 315 -29.62 -1.35 -32.21
CA LEU A 315 -29.41 -2.21 -31.04
C LEU A 315 -30.58 -2.22 -30.06
N THR A 316 -31.69 -1.54 -30.36
CA THR A 316 -32.88 -1.54 -29.49
C THR A 316 -33.43 -2.96 -29.33
N GLY A 317 -33.64 -3.39 -28.09
CA GLY A 317 -34.04 -4.77 -27.77
C GLY A 317 -32.93 -5.82 -27.92
N LYS A 318 -31.66 -5.41 -27.93
CA LYS A 318 -30.48 -6.28 -28.07
C LYS A 318 -29.38 -5.87 -27.10
N ILE A 319 -28.42 -6.76 -26.90
CA ILE A 319 -27.23 -6.55 -26.07
C ILE A 319 -26.02 -6.61 -27.01
N PRO A 320 -25.37 -5.48 -27.38
CA PRO A 320 -24.09 -5.55 -28.07
C PRO A 320 -23.04 -6.30 -27.23
N ILE A 321 -22.17 -7.03 -27.91
CA ILE A 321 -20.93 -7.54 -27.32
C ILE A 321 -19.72 -7.05 -28.12
N VAL A 322 -18.78 -6.36 -27.45
CA VAL A 322 -17.57 -5.78 -28.05
C VAL A 322 -16.36 -5.94 -27.14
N ARG A 323 -15.14 -5.87 -27.69
CA ARG A 323 -13.89 -6.14 -26.97
C ARG A 323 -13.48 -5.01 -26.01
N ARG A 324 -12.94 -5.34 -24.84
CA ARG A 324 -12.10 -4.44 -24.04
C ARG A 324 -10.80 -4.10 -24.81
N GLY A 325 -10.28 -2.89 -24.63
CA GLY A 325 -9.08 -2.45 -25.35
C GLY A 325 -8.69 -0.99 -25.07
N THR A 326 -8.18 -0.29 -26.08
CA THR A 326 -7.37 0.95 -25.93
C THR A 326 -8.13 2.22 -25.52
N CYS A 327 -9.47 2.21 -25.53
CA CYS A 327 -10.29 3.33 -25.10
C CYS A 327 -11.15 2.97 -23.86
N PRO A 328 -11.50 3.95 -23.01
CA PRO A 328 -12.35 3.74 -21.84
C PRO A 328 -13.70 3.09 -22.15
N PHE A 329 -14.26 2.37 -21.18
CA PHE A 329 -15.60 1.78 -21.28
C PHE A 329 -16.67 2.83 -21.59
N THR A 330 -16.59 4.02 -20.98
CA THR A 330 -17.48 5.17 -21.25
C THR A 330 -17.50 5.59 -22.72
N THR A 331 -16.35 5.56 -23.40
CA THR A 331 -16.25 5.87 -24.85
C THR A 331 -17.01 4.84 -25.67
N LYS A 332 -16.76 3.55 -25.42
CA LYS A 332 -17.45 2.45 -26.11
C LYS A 332 -18.96 2.47 -25.81
N GLN A 333 -19.34 2.74 -24.57
CA GLN A 333 -20.72 2.86 -24.10
C GLN A 333 -21.47 3.95 -24.85
N GLY A 334 -20.93 5.17 -24.93
CA GLY A 334 -21.56 6.26 -25.69
C GLY A 334 -21.76 5.95 -27.17
N HIS A 335 -20.79 5.28 -27.82
CA HIS A 335 -20.91 4.87 -29.22
C HIS A 335 -21.94 3.75 -29.46
N LEU A 336 -22.18 2.87 -28.47
CA LEU A 336 -23.20 1.81 -28.52
C LEU A 336 -24.59 2.34 -28.13
N ALA A 337 -24.69 3.25 -27.16
CA ALA A 337 -25.91 3.95 -26.79
C ALA A 337 -26.47 4.75 -27.98
N ALA A 338 -25.60 5.38 -28.77
CA ALA A 338 -25.97 6.07 -30.02
C ALA A 338 -26.61 5.17 -31.09
N LEU A 339 -26.43 3.84 -31.01
CA LEU A 339 -27.12 2.84 -31.85
C LEU A 339 -28.39 2.28 -31.21
N GLY A 340 -28.75 2.75 -30.00
CA GLY A 340 -29.96 2.38 -29.27
C GLY A 340 -29.83 1.19 -28.32
N ALA A 341 -28.64 0.89 -27.81
CA ALA A 341 -28.43 -0.17 -26.81
C ALA A 341 -28.72 0.32 -25.38
N GLU A 342 -29.49 -0.46 -24.60
CA GLU A 342 -29.76 -0.20 -23.16
C GLU A 342 -28.78 -0.91 -22.22
N TYR A 343 -28.32 -2.12 -22.60
CA TYR A 343 -27.46 -3.00 -21.80
C TYR A 343 -26.34 -3.54 -22.69
N MET A 344 -25.08 -3.52 -22.25
CA MET A 344 -23.92 -3.77 -23.13
C MET A 344 -22.88 -4.68 -22.47
N LEU A 345 -22.46 -5.74 -23.17
CA LEU A 345 -21.39 -6.61 -22.70
C LEU A 345 -20.06 -6.19 -23.33
N PHE A 346 -19.06 -5.98 -22.49
CA PHE A 346 -17.66 -6.00 -22.88
C PHE A 346 -17.13 -7.41 -22.64
N TYR A 347 -16.47 -8.03 -23.62
CA TYR A 347 -15.67 -9.21 -23.33
C TYR A 347 -14.23 -8.80 -23.04
N ASN A 348 -13.63 -9.47 -22.06
CA ASN A 348 -12.32 -9.12 -21.55
C ASN A 348 -11.24 -9.34 -22.61
N ASN A 349 -10.13 -8.65 -22.42
CA ASN A 349 -8.90 -8.87 -23.17
C ASN A 349 -7.90 -9.66 -22.32
N GLU A 350 -6.64 -9.64 -22.72
CA GLU A 350 -5.48 -10.28 -22.10
C GLU A 350 -5.16 -9.83 -20.65
N ALA A 351 -5.90 -8.87 -20.09
CA ALA A 351 -5.62 -8.21 -18.81
C ALA A 351 -6.54 -8.68 -17.67
N PRO A 352 -6.19 -8.46 -16.38
CA PRO A 352 -7.03 -8.78 -15.22
C PRO A 352 -8.49 -8.38 -15.37
N LEU A 353 -9.40 -9.20 -14.82
CA LEU A 353 -10.82 -8.83 -14.74
C LEU A 353 -10.96 -7.58 -13.86
N ILE A 354 -11.64 -6.56 -14.39
CA ILE A 354 -11.95 -5.32 -13.67
C ILE A 354 -13.44 -5.03 -13.75
N GLN A 355 -13.99 -4.40 -12.72
CA GLN A 355 -15.33 -3.83 -12.81
C GLN A 355 -15.31 -2.69 -13.85
N PRO A 356 -16.22 -2.69 -14.85
CA PRO A 356 -16.18 -1.68 -15.90
C PRO A 356 -16.75 -0.35 -15.39
N GLY A 357 -15.88 0.57 -15.00
CA GLY A 357 -16.28 1.89 -14.48
C GLY A 357 -16.97 2.77 -15.53
N THR A 358 -18.04 3.46 -15.12
CA THR A 358 -18.74 4.48 -15.94
C THR A 358 -19.32 5.60 -15.07
N THR A 359 -19.64 6.72 -15.73
CA THR A 359 -20.40 7.85 -15.18
C THR A 359 -21.69 8.11 -15.97
N ASP A 360 -22.10 7.17 -16.82
CA ASP A 360 -23.38 7.18 -17.54
C ASP A 360 -24.40 6.34 -16.76
N GLU A 361 -25.52 6.98 -16.38
CA GLU A 361 -26.64 6.38 -15.64
C GLU A 361 -27.82 5.99 -16.56
N GLU A 362 -27.80 6.37 -17.84
CA GLU A 362 -28.89 6.06 -18.79
C GLU A 362 -28.79 4.64 -19.37
N THR A 363 -27.58 4.06 -19.41
CA THR A 363 -27.32 2.71 -19.95
C THR A 363 -26.43 1.88 -19.02
N LEU A 364 -26.58 0.55 -19.05
CA LEU A 364 -25.81 -0.36 -18.17
C LEU A 364 -24.75 -1.15 -18.92
N ILE A 365 -23.58 -1.31 -18.30
CA ILE A 365 -22.44 -2.05 -18.86
C ILE A 365 -21.94 -3.13 -17.91
N ALA A 366 -21.35 -4.18 -18.49
CA ALA A 366 -20.73 -5.26 -17.76
C ALA A 366 -19.55 -5.90 -18.52
N LEU A 367 -18.64 -6.54 -17.80
CA LEU A 367 -17.54 -7.34 -18.37
C LEU A 367 -17.90 -8.84 -18.33
N VAL A 368 -17.39 -9.63 -19.27
CA VAL A 368 -17.38 -11.11 -19.25
C VAL A 368 -15.97 -11.61 -19.59
N VAL A 369 -15.58 -12.82 -19.19
CA VAL A 369 -14.29 -13.41 -19.60
C VAL A 369 -14.16 -13.49 -21.14
N ALA A 370 -12.93 -13.51 -21.65
CA ALA A 370 -12.66 -13.44 -23.08
C ALA A 370 -13.34 -14.60 -23.84
N GLU A 371 -13.28 -15.79 -23.27
CA GLU A 371 -13.83 -17.05 -23.78
C GLU A 371 -15.35 -16.99 -24.00
N ILE A 372 -16.09 -16.20 -23.21
CA ILE A 372 -17.52 -15.96 -23.41
C ILE A 372 -17.75 -15.14 -24.68
N GLY A 373 -16.99 -14.04 -24.84
CA GLY A 373 -17.05 -13.20 -26.04
C GLY A 373 -16.68 -13.97 -27.30
N GLU A 374 -15.59 -14.74 -27.24
CA GLU A 374 -15.17 -15.62 -28.32
C GLU A 374 -16.25 -16.66 -28.64
N ALA A 375 -16.79 -17.39 -27.67
CA ALA A 375 -17.83 -18.41 -27.91
C ALA A 375 -19.11 -17.83 -28.54
N ILE A 376 -19.49 -16.60 -28.17
CA ILE A 376 -20.62 -15.88 -28.78
C ILE A 376 -20.29 -15.52 -30.23
N ILE A 377 -19.16 -14.86 -30.48
CA ILE A 377 -18.70 -14.48 -31.83
C ILE A 377 -18.56 -15.72 -32.74
N ASP A 378 -17.99 -16.80 -32.23
CA ASP A 378 -17.81 -18.06 -32.96
C ASP A 378 -19.13 -18.81 -33.20
N THR A 379 -20.18 -18.52 -32.44
CA THR A 379 -21.54 -19.00 -32.71
C THR A 379 -22.16 -18.23 -33.88
N TYR A 380 -21.96 -16.91 -33.95
CA TYR A 380 -22.38 -16.09 -35.09
C TYR A 380 -21.63 -16.45 -36.38
N LYS A 381 -20.30 -16.71 -36.33
CA LYS A 381 -19.51 -17.23 -37.47
C LYS A 381 -20.06 -18.55 -38.03
N LYS A 382 -20.80 -19.33 -37.23
CA LYS A 382 -21.44 -20.61 -37.62
C LYS A 382 -22.90 -20.44 -38.09
N ASN A 383 -23.34 -19.20 -38.37
CA ASN A 383 -24.74 -18.83 -38.63
C ASN A 383 -25.70 -19.19 -37.49
N GLY A 384 -25.20 -19.23 -36.26
CA GLY A 384 -25.99 -19.40 -35.06
C GLY A 384 -26.50 -18.07 -34.49
N THR A 385 -27.15 -18.16 -33.33
CA THR A 385 -27.59 -17.01 -32.52
C THR A 385 -27.34 -17.28 -31.04
N VAL A 386 -27.20 -16.21 -30.25
CA VAL A 386 -27.15 -16.29 -28.78
C VAL A 386 -28.19 -15.34 -28.19
N THR A 387 -28.93 -15.78 -27.17
CA THR A 387 -29.82 -14.94 -26.38
C THR A 387 -29.49 -15.04 -24.89
N ALA A 388 -29.63 -13.93 -24.18
CA ALA A 388 -29.42 -13.81 -22.74
C ALA A 388 -30.73 -13.98 -21.94
N ASP A 389 -30.61 -14.42 -20.71
CA ASP A 389 -31.70 -14.55 -19.73
C ASP A 389 -31.22 -14.16 -18.33
N PHE A 390 -31.56 -12.94 -17.90
CA PHE A 390 -31.21 -12.42 -16.57
C PHE A 390 -32.25 -12.78 -15.50
N SER A 391 -33.21 -13.68 -15.76
CA SER A 391 -34.17 -14.13 -14.74
C SER A 391 -33.60 -15.13 -13.73
N VAL A 392 -32.37 -15.61 -13.94
CA VAL A 392 -31.68 -16.66 -13.15
C VAL A 392 -31.16 -16.21 -11.76
N ASN A 393 -31.77 -15.17 -11.17
CA ASN A 393 -31.28 -14.40 -10.02
C ASN A 393 -29.86 -13.81 -10.24
N PRO A 394 -29.75 -12.64 -10.92
CA PRO A 394 -28.48 -12.03 -11.26
C PRO A 394 -27.76 -11.37 -10.07
N GLU A 395 -28.33 -11.43 -8.86
CA GLU A 395 -27.80 -10.88 -7.62
C GLU A 395 -27.08 -11.94 -6.75
N ASN A 396 -27.29 -13.25 -7.00
CA ASN A 396 -26.62 -14.35 -6.28
C ASN A 396 -25.34 -14.80 -7.03
N PRO A 397 -24.13 -14.41 -6.61
CA PRO A 397 -22.90 -14.75 -7.34
C PRO A 397 -22.55 -16.23 -7.30
N ILE A 398 -21.72 -16.63 -8.27
CA ILE A 398 -21.12 -17.95 -8.45
C ILE A 398 -19.59 -17.84 -8.43
N GLY A 399 -18.92 -18.89 -7.97
CA GLY A 399 -17.45 -18.95 -8.02
C GLY A 399 -16.98 -19.42 -9.41
N TYR A 400 -16.17 -18.60 -10.08
CA TYR A 400 -15.51 -18.93 -11.35
C TYR A 400 -14.00 -19.05 -11.17
N ALA A 401 -13.33 -19.91 -11.95
CA ALA A 401 -11.88 -20.07 -11.85
C ALA A 401 -11.17 -18.85 -12.46
N ASN A 402 -10.29 -18.18 -11.71
CA ASN A 402 -9.63 -16.96 -12.16
C ASN A 402 -8.44 -17.29 -13.09
N PRO A 403 -8.42 -16.87 -14.36
CA PRO A 403 -7.28 -17.10 -15.26
C PRO A 403 -6.02 -16.32 -14.86
N PHE A 404 -6.14 -15.33 -13.96
CA PHE A 404 -5.03 -14.57 -13.39
C PHE A 404 -4.68 -14.99 -11.95
N ALA A 405 -5.24 -16.11 -11.46
CA ALA A 405 -4.98 -16.65 -10.13
C ALA A 405 -3.47 -16.79 -9.83
N ASN A 406 -3.07 -16.40 -8.62
CA ASN A 406 -1.66 -16.42 -8.19
C ASN A 406 -0.75 -15.52 -9.05
N LYS A 407 -1.27 -14.41 -9.56
CA LYS A 407 -0.47 -13.28 -10.07
C LYS A 407 -0.58 -12.09 -9.08
N PRO A 408 0.46 -11.26 -8.94
CA PRO A 408 0.39 -10.04 -8.12
C PRO A 408 -0.73 -9.11 -8.63
N ASP A 409 -1.52 -8.50 -7.74
CA ASP A 409 -2.46 -7.45 -8.18
C ASP A 409 -1.67 -6.24 -8.69
N THR A 410 -2.06 -5.67 -9.84
CA THR A 410 -1.32 -4.52 -10.43
C THR A 410 -1.36 -3.26 -9.57
N PHE A 411 -2.34 -3.14 -8.66
CA PHE A 411 -2.40 -2.07 -7.66
C PHE A 411 -1.45 -2.30 -6.47
N THR A 412 -0.84 -3.47 -6.29
CA THR A 412 -0.05 -3.76 -5.08
C THR A 412 1.18 -2.84 -5.00
N GLN A 413 1.28 -2.08 -3.92
CA GLN A 413 2.24 -0.99 -3.80
C GLN A 413 3.67 -1.49 -3.57
N TRP A 414 4.57 -1.04 -4.43
CA TRP A 414 5.97 -1.49 -4.45
C TRP A 414 6.82 -0.80 -3.38
N GLY A 415 7.71 -1.58 -2.78
CA GLY A 415 8.88 -1.07 -2.08
C GLY A 415 10.11 -0.96 -3.01
N PRO A 416 11.33 -1.14 -2.49
CA PRO A 416 11.67 -1.16 -1.05
C PRO A 416 11.41 0.22 -0.40
N SER A 417 11.82 0.40 0.85
CA SER A 417 11.92 1.74 1.44
C SER A 417 12.97 2.59 0.70
N PHE A 418 12.95 3.92 0.89
CA PHE A 418 14.00 4.80 0.36
C PHE A 418 15.40 4.56 0.98
N ASP A 419 15.47 3.83 2.09
CA ASP A 419 16.69 3.32 2.75
C ASP A 419 17.12 1.91 2.24
N LEU A 420 16.48 1.39 1.20
CA LEU A 420 16.68 0.03 0.65
C LEU A 420 16.33 -1.13 1.61
N ASP A 421 15.61 -0.87 2.72
CA ASP A 421 14.97 -1.95 3.47
C ASP A 421 13.89 -2.64 2.63
N LEU A 422 14.05 -3.96 2.45
CA LEU A 422 13.19 -4.85 1.67
C LEU A 422 11.75 -4.80 2.18
N LYS A 423 10.84 -4.29 1.35
CA LYS A 423 9.38 -4.28 1.54
C LYS A 423 8.72 -4.50 0.17
N PRO A 424 7.51 -5.11 0.09
CA PRO A 424 6.77 -5.74 1.20
C PRO A 424 7.46 -7.02 1.74
N ASP A 425 6.93 -7.64 2.78
CA ASP A 425 7.52 -8.82 3.43
C ASP A 425 7.01 -10.14 2.82
N ILE A 426 5.71 -10.20 2.51
CA ILE A 426 5.00 -11.38 1.99
C ILE A 426 3.78 -10.93 1.18
N ALA A 427 3.18 -11.82 0.37
CA ALA A 427 1.94 -11.58 -0.35
C ALA A 427 0.82 -12.56 0.07
N ALA A 428 -0.43 -12.14 -0.03
CA ALA A 428 -1.61 -12.96 0.29
C ALA A 428 -2.80 -12.62 -0.63
N PRO A 429 -3.84 -13.47 -0.71
CA PRO A 429 -5.02 -13.20 -1.55
C PRO A 429 -5.70 -11.89 -1.14
N GLY A 430 -5.84 -10.95 -2.07
CA GLY A 430 -6.38 -9.61 -1.80
C GLY A 430 -7.14 -8.98 -2.98
N GLY A 431 -6.99 -9.49 -4.20
CA GLY A 431 -7.90 -9.19 -5.30
C GLY A 431 -9.25 -9.90 -5.10
N ASN A 432 -10.35 -9.15 -5.20
CA ASN A 432 -11.71 -9.68 -5.39
C ASN A 432 -12.19 -10.62 -4.26
N ILE A 433 -11.99 -10.17 -3.02
CA ILE A 433 -12.28 -10.93 -1.80
C ILE A 433 -13.72 -10.76 -1.36
N PHE A 434 -14.46 -11.86 -1.30
CA PHE A 434 -15.78 -11.93 -0.65
C PHE A 434 -15.62 -12.00 0.88
N SER A 435 -16.37 -11.17 1.61
CA SER A 435 -16.41 -11.18 3.08
C SER A 435 -17.70 -10.53 3.62
N THR A 436 -17.86 -10.50 4.94
CA THR A 436 -19.00 -9.89 5.65
C THR A 436 -19.07 -8.37 5.52
N TYR A 437 -20.26 -7.78 5.53
CA TYR A 437 -20.50 -6.34 5.39
C TYR A 437 -21.52 -5.84 6.44
N LEU A 438 -21.97 -4.59 6.31
CA LEU A 438 -22.97 -3.97 7.19
C LEU A 438 -24.33 -4.69 7.13
N ASP A 439 -25.20 -4.42 8.10
CA ASP A 439 -26.60 -4.94 8.22
C ASP A 439 -26.80 -6.47 8.16
N GLY A 440 -25.74 -7.27 8.06
CA GLY A 440 -25.80 -8.73 7.86
C GLY A 440 -25.61 -9.17 6.39
N GLU A 441 -25.26 -8.22 5.53
CA GLU A 441 -24.93 -8.39 4.11
C GLU A 441 -23.48 -8.88 3.94
N TYR A 442 -23.08 -9.15 2.69
CA TYR A 442 -21.71 -9.47 2.32
C TYR A 442 -21.24 -8.50 1.22
N ALA A 443 -19.93 -8.40 1.00
CA ALA A 443 -19.39 -7.59 -0.09
C ALA A 443 -18.13 -8.23 -0.72
N ILE A 444 -17.90 -7.90 -1.99
CA ILE A 444 -16.67 -8.20 -2.71
C ILE A 444 -15.83 -6.91 -2.74
N MET A 445 -14.58 -6.97 -2.30
CA MET A 445 -13.65 -5.83 -2.23
C MET A 445 -12.23 -6.25 -2.61
N SER A 446 -11.45 -5.33 -3.18
CA SER A 446 -10.08 -5.58 -3.64
C SER A 446 -9.08 -4.64 -2.97
N GLY A 447 -7.94 -5.16 -2.50
CA GLY A 447 -6.88 -4.35 -1.93
C GLY A 447 -5.86 -5.13 -1.09
N THR A 448 -4.68 -4.53 -0.88
CA THR A 448 -3.77 -4.99 0.18
C THR A 448 -4.43 -4.96 1.57
N SER A 449 -5.47 -4.12 1.73
CA SER A 449 -6.41 -4.11 2.85
C SER A 449 -7.10 -5.46 3.14
N MET A 450 -7.29 -6.30 2.12
CA MET A 450 -7.91 -7.63 2.25
C MET A 450 -6.85 -8.73 2.38
N ALA A 451 -5.70 -8.57 1.74
CA ALA A 451 -4.54 -9.46 1.91
C ALA A 451 -3.98 -9.43 3.35
N THR A 452 -3.97 -8.26 4.01
CA THR A 452 -3.41 -8.08 5.35
C THR A 452 -4.09 -8.92 6.45
N PRO A 453 -5.43 -8.87 6.64
CA PRO A 453 -6.12 -9.72 7.61
C PRO A 453 -6.00 -11.21 7.32
N TYR A 454 -5.77 -11.61 6.06
CA TYR A 454 -5.52 -13.01 5.71
C TYR A 454 -4.27 -13.54 6.43
N VAL A 455 -3.18 -12.77 6.44
CA VAL A 455 -1.93 -13.14 7.12
C VAL A 455 -2.11 -13.13 8.65
N ALA A 456 -2.90 -12.20 9.19
CA ALA A 456 -3.29 -12.20 10.60
C ALA A 456 -4.13 -13.45 10.97
N GLY A 457 -4.97 -13.93 10.05
CA GLY A 457 -5.67 -15.21 10.15
C GLY A 457 -4.72 -16.40 10.21
N ILE A 458 -3.70 -16.48 9.35
CA ILE A 458 -2.67 -17.54 9.41
C ILE A 458 -1.93 -17.49 10.76
N ALA A 459 -1.60 -16.29 11.26
CA ALA A 459 -1.01 -16.14 12.60
C ALA A 459 -1.95 -16.65 13.70
N ALA A 460 -3.26 -16.40 13.59
CA ALA A 460 -4.26 -16.94 14.51
C ALA A 460 -4.36 -18.47 14.44
N LEU A 461 -4.26 -19.09 13.25
CA LEU A 461 -4.18 -20.56 13.11
C LEU A 461 -2.97 -21.14 13.85
N TYR A 462 -1.79 -20.54 13.72
CA TYR A 462 -0.60 -20.94 14.48
C TYR A 462 -0.82 -20.81 15.99
N ILE A 463 -1.41 -19.70 16.45
CA ILE A 463 -1.74 -19.49 17.88
C ILE A 463 -2.74 -20.54 18.38
N GLY A 464 -3.70 -20.97 17.54
CA GLY A 464 -4.64 -22.04 17.88
C GLY A 464 -4.02 -23.43 18.00
N ALA A 465 -2.89 -23.68 17.33
CA ALA A 465 -2.15 -24.94 17.41
C ALA A 465 -1.10 -24.95 18.53
N PHE A 466 -0.38 -23.84 18.75
CA PHE A 466 0.81 -23.79 19.62
C PHE A 466 0.75 -22.76 20.75
N GLY A 467 -0.32 -21.97 20.85
CA GLY A 467 -0.39 -20.81 21.74
C GLY A 467 0.35 -19.59 21.20
N GLY A 468 0.11 -18.43 21.82
CA GLY A 468 0.67 -17.15 21.41
C GLY A 468 1.70 -16.58 22.40
N ARG A 469 1.77 -15.24 22.46
CA ARG A 469 2.62 -14.46 23.37
C ARG A 469 2.56 -14.89 24.85
N SER A 470 1.41 -15.40 25.31
CA SER A 470 1.21 -15.93 26.67
C SER A 470 1.95 -17.25 26.97
N VAL A 471 2.33 -18.00 25.93
CA VAL A 471 3.10 -19.25 26.01
C VAL A 471 4.57 -18.99 25.67
N HIS A 472 4.82 -18.25 24.58
CA HIS A 472 6.16 -18.08 23.99
C HIS A 472 6.89 -16.78 24.43
N GLY A 473 6.25 -15.94 25.24
CA GLY A 473 6.81 -14.67 25.71
C GLY A 473 6.98 -13.62 24.59
N LYS A 474 7.90 -12.68 24.77
CA LYS A 474 8.11 -11.56 23.82
C LYS A 474 8.71 -11.99 22.48
N GLY A 475 9.53 -13.05 22.46
CA GLY A 475 10.12 -13.58 21.22
C GLY A 475 9.11 -14.15 20.22
N PHE A 476 7.87 -14.39 20.67
CA PHE A 476 6.77 -14.94 19.88
C PHE A 476 6.60 -14.28 18.50
N ALA A 477 6.44 -12.95 18.47
CA ALA A 477 6.14 -12.24 17.23
C ALA A 477 7.31 -12.29 16.24
N HIS A 478 8.56 -12.24 16.74
CA HIS A 478 9.77 -12.37 15.92
C HIS A 478 9.89 -13.76 15.28
N SER A 479 9.66 -14.84 16.04
CA SER A 479 9.66 -16.21 15.50
C SER A 479 8.53 -16.44 14.50
N LEU A 480 7.28 -16.08 14.84
CA LEU A 480 6.14 -16.28 13.95
C LEU A 480 6.24 -15.43 12.67
N ARG A 481 6.77 -14.20 12.75
CA ARG A 481 7.12 -13.37 11.58
C ARG A 481 8.08 -14.11 10.64
N ARG A 482 9.17 -14.68 11.16
CA ARG A 482 10.15 -15.45 10.37
C ARG A 482 9.52 -16.67 9.72
N LYS A 483 8.66 -17.42 10.42
CA LYS A 483 7.89 -18.54 9.83
C LYS A 483 6.95 -18.08 8.72
N ILE A 484 6.20 -17.00 8.92
CA ILE A 484 5.28 -16.44 7.91
C ILE A 484 6.04 -16.01 6.65
N ILE A 485 7.10 -15.22 6.80
CA ILE A 485 7.89 -14.73 5.65
C ILE A 485 8.53 -15.93 4.92
N SER A 486 9.21 -16.83 5.65
CA SER A 486 9.92 -17.95 5.02
C SER A 486 9.03 -19.06 4.44
N SER A 487 7.71 -18.99 4.65
CA SER A 487 6.75 -19.85 3.97
C SER A 487 6.61 -19.56 2.47
N GLY A 488 6.97 -18.34 2.04
CA GLY A 488 6.63 -17.75 0.75
C GLY A 488 6.96 -18.59 -0.49
N ALA A 489 6.00 -18.67 -1.40
CA ALA A 489 6.15 -19.25 -2.74
C ALA A 489 6.27 -18.14 -3.79
N ALA A 490 7.22 -18.24 -4.72
CA ALA A 490 7.37 -17.26 -5.79
C ALA A 490 6.12 -17.16 -6.66
N LEU A 491 5.86 -15.94 -7.11
CA LEU A 491 4.81 -15.58 -8.06
C LEU A 491 5.47 -15.28 -9.42
N PRO A 492 4.79 -15.49 -10.56
CA PRO A 492 5.29 -15.03 -11.86
C PRO A 492 5.35 -13.50 -11.92
N TRP A 493 6.24 -12.95 -12.74
CA TRP A 493 6.16 -11.53 -13.10
C TRP A 493 4.83 -11.26 -13.81
N PHE A 494 4.23 -10.10 -13.53
CA PHE A 494 2.98 -9.67 -14.15
C PHE A 494 2.90 -8.14 -14.15
N ASP A 495 2.73 -7.59 -15.34
CA ASP A 495 2.45 -6.18 -15.67
C ASP A 495 0.94 -5.89 -15.75
N GLY A 496 0.11 -6.94 -15.85
CA GLY A 496 -1.31 -6.84 -16.17
C GLY A 496 -1.66 -7.26 -17.60
N SER A 497 -0.78 -7.95 -18.33
CA SER A 497 -1.06 -8.57 -19.64
C SER A 497 -0.89 -10.10 -19.63
N ASP A 498 -1.24 -10.78 -20.73
CA ASP A 498 -1.02 -12.22 -20.89
C ASP A 498 0.45 -12.59 -21.14
N GLN A 499 1.34 -11.59 -21.30
CA GLN A 499 2.75 -11.80 -21.62
C GLN A 499 3.47 -12.57 -20.50
N ASP A 500 3.86 -13.82 -20.79
CA ASP A 500 4.83 -14.56 -19.99
C ASP A 500 6.24 -14.06 -20.33
N TYR A 501 6.84 -13.32 -19.40
CA TYR A 501 8.22 -12.85 -19.50
C TYR A 501 9.26 -13.92 -19.12
N GLY A 502 8.85 -15.06 -18.53
CA GLY A 502 9.74 -16.10 -18.02
C GLY A 502 10.42 -15.78 -16.69
N PHE A 503 10.09 -14.65 -16.05
CA PHE A 503 10.63 -14.22 -14.76
C PHE A 503 9.64 -14.44 -13.60
N THR A 504 10.16 -14.56 -12.39
CA THR A 504 9.35 -14.42 -11.16
C THR A 504 9.25 -12.93 -10.76
N ALA A 505 8.15 -12.55 -10.09
CA ALA A 505 7.92 -11.19 -9.64
C ALA A 505 9.04 -10.69 -8.71
N SER A 506 9.39 -9.42 -8.83
CA SER A 506 10.42 -8.81 -8.00
C SER A 506 10.03 -8.87 -6.52
N VAL A 507 11.01 -9.12 -5.64
CA VAL A 507 10.81 -9.07 -4.18
C VAL A 507 10.33 -7.68 -3.73
N ALA A 508 10.63 -6.62 -4.50
CA ALA A 508 10.12 -5.27 -4.27
C ALA A 508 8.60 -5.12 -4.49
N GLN A 509 7.96 -6.05 -5.19
CA GLN A 509 6.51 -6.08 -5.42
C GLN A 509 5.77 -6.98 -4.42
N VAL A 510 6.33 -8.16 -4.12
CA VAL A 510 5.60 -9.24 -3.39
C VAL A 510 6.34 -9.79 -2.16
N GLY A 511 7.48 -9.22 -1.77
CA GLY A 511 8.32 -9.77 -0.71
C GLY A 511 8.77 -11.19 -1.07
N ASN A 512 8.62 -12.14 -0.14
CA ASN A 512 8.93 -13.55 -0.42
C ASN A 512 7.84 -14.30 -1.21
N GLY A 513 6.84 -13.60 -1.75
CA GLY A 513 5.74 -14.17 -2.54
C GLY A 513 4.55 -14.66 -1.70
N LEU A 514 3.75 -15.58 -2.26
CA LEU A 514 2.49 -16.02 -1.66
C LEU A 514 2.70 -16.82 -0.37
N VAL A 515 2.07 -16.36 0.72
CA VAL A 515 2.11 -17.01 2.04
C VAL A 515 1.54 -18.43 2.01
N ASN A 516 2.17 -19.36 2.73
CA ASN A 516 1.68 -20.73 2.87
C ASN A 516 1.46 -21.10 4.34
N GLY A 517 0.21 -20.99 4.81
CA GLY A 517 -0.19 -21.27 6.19
C GLY A 517 0.11 -22.71 6.61
N PHE A 518 0.01 -23.69 5.70
CA PHE A 518 0.37 -25.07 6.01
C PHE A 518 1.85 -25.19 6.38
N LYS A 519 2.77 -24.53 5.66
CA LYS A 519 4.19 -24.48 6.07
C LYS A 519 4.36 -23.82 7.44
N VAL A 520 3.69 -22.68 7.68
CA VAL A 520 3.78 -21.92 8.95
C VAL A 520 3.41 -22.77 10.16
N VAL A 521 2.41 -23.65 10.03
CA VAL A 521 1.85 -24.45 11.13
C VAL A 521 2.46 -25.86 11.21
N ASN A 522 2.79 -26.51 10.10
CA ASN A 522 3.17 -27.92 10.08
C ASN A 522 4.68 -28.20 9.95
N TYR A 523 5.52 -27.23 9.58
CA TYR A 523 6.97 -27.47 9.47
C TYR A 523 7.68 -27.52 10.82
N THR A 524 8.55 -28.51 10.95
CA THR A 524 9.36 -28.81 12.13
C THR A 524 10.73 -28.11 12.10
N THR A 525 11.22 -27.75 10.91
CA THR A 525 12.36 -26.85 10.77
C THR A 525 11.98 -25.45 11.25
N ASP A 526 12.79 -24.89 12.15
CA ASP A 526 12.69 -23.49 12.56
C ASP A 526 13.93 -22.70 12.13
N VAL A 527 13.75 -21.40 11.88
CA VAL A 527 14.76 -20.54 11.26
C VAL A 527 14.85 -19.17 11.95
N GLU A 528 16.03 -18.86 12.47
CA GLU A 528 16.38 -17.51 12.90
C GLU A 528 17.23 -16.82 11.84
N TYR A 529 16.69 -15.75 11.25
CA TYR A 529 17.35 -14.95 10.23
C TYR A 529 16.77 -13.54 10.23
N GLU A 530 17.46 -12.60 9.60
CA GLU A 530 16.85 -11.36 9.14
C GLU A 530 16.87 -11.27 7.61
N LYS A 531 15.97 -10.48 7.04
CA LYS A 531 15.86 -10.32 5.57
C LYS A 531 17.18 -9.80 4.98
N PHE A 532 17.56 -10.33 3.83
CA PHE A 532 18.85 -10.01 3.21
C PHE A 532 18.76 -8.69 2.44
N ASN A 533 18.72 -7.59 3.20
CA ASN A 533 18.77 -6.23 2.70
C ASN A 533 20.24 -5.94 2.30
N LEU A 534 20.62 -6.31 1.07
CA LEU A 534 21.98 -6.25 0.54
C LEU A 534 22.50 -4.81 0.38
N ASN A 535 21.59 -3.83 0.35
CA ASN A 535 21.85 -2.39 0.23
C ASN A 535 22.37 -1.98 -1.16
N ASP A 536 22.88 -0.75 -1.29
CA ASP A 536 23.55 -0.23 -2.48
C ASP A 536 25.02 -0.72 -2.58
N THR A 537 25.71 -0.50 -3.70
CA THR A 537 27.06 -1.06 -3.90
C THR A 537 28.14 -0.39 -3.04
N ALA A 538 27.89 0.82 -2.53
CA ALA A 538 28.82 1.55 -1.66
C ALA A 538 28.67 1.15 -0.18
N ASN A 539 27.46 0.77 0.24
CA ASN A 539 27.09 0.42 1.62
C ASN A 539 26.68 -1.06 1.75
N PHE A 540 27.19 -1.89 0.85
CA PHE A 540 26.80 -3.28 0.62
C PHE A 540 26.95 -4.19 1.85
N LYS A 541 26.03 -5.13 2.02
CA LYS A 541 26.03 -6.12 3.11
C LYS A 541 26.21 -7.53 2.55
N GLU A 542 27.45 -8.03 2.64
CA GLU A 542 27.91 -9.32 2.13
C GLU A 542 27.31 -10.52 2.89
N SER A 543 27.60 -10.65 4.19
CA SER A 543 27.26 -11.84 4.99
C SER A 543 25.94 -11.72 5.76
N HIS A 544 25.10 -12.74 5.66
CA HIS A 544 23.82 -12.85 6.37
C HIS A 544 23.70 -14.19 7.12
N PRO A 545 23.67 -14.18 8.47
CA PRO A 545 23.59 -15.42 9.24
C PRO A 545 22.16 -15.98 9.29
N ILE A 546 22.06 -17.32 9.21
CA ILE A 546 20.85 -18.10 9.45
C ILE A 546 21.17 -19.16 10.51
N THR A 547 20.37 -19.25 11.58
CA THR A 547 20.33 -20.44 12.44
C THR A 547 19.18 -21.34 12.00
N VAL A 548 19.50 -22.57 11.58
CA VAL A 548 18.52 -23.62 11.29
C VAL A 548 18.42 -24.54 12.50
N THR A 549 17.20 -24.90 12.91
CA THR A 549 16.91 -25.81 14.03
C THR A 549 15.96 -26.91 13.61
N ASN A 550 16.31 -28.16 13.89
CA ASN A 550 15.44 -29.33 13.66
C ASN A 550 14.60 -29.61 14.92
N ASN A 551 13.30 -29.30 14.90
CA ASN A 551 12.36 -29.66 15.98
C ASN A 551 11.60 -30.96 15.70
N GLY A 552 12.00 -31.71 14.67
CA GLY A 552 11.48 -33.04 14.35
C GLY A 552 11.98 -34.11 15.32
N ALA A 553 11.47 -35.34 15.15
CA ALA A 553 11.84 -36.49 15.98
C ALA A 553 13.04 -37.29 15.42
N ASP A 554 13.37 -37.07 14.14
CA ASP A 554 14.40 -37.79 13.39
C ASP A 554 15.55 -36.85 12.96
N ASP A 555 16.69 -37.41 12.55
CA ASP A 555 17.82 -36.66 12.01
C ASP A 555 17.49 -36.13 10.60
N VAL A 556 17.62 -34.82 10.37
CA VAL A 556 17.26 -34.15 9.12
C VAL A 556 18.49 -33.53 8.46
N SER A 557 18.74 -33.91 7.20
CA SER A 557 19.71 -33.25 6.33
C SER A 557 19.11 -32.04 5.61
N TYR A 558 19.91 -31.00 5.45
CA TYR A 558 19.58 -29.69 4.90
C TYR A 558 20.57 -29.27 3.82
N SER A 559 20.05 -28.66 2.76
CA SER A 559 20.80 -28.13 1.62
C SER A 559 20.29 -26.74 1.22
N PHE A 560 21.15 -25.92 0.62
CA PHE A 560 20.84 -24.55 0.21
C PHE A 560 21.01 -24.34 -1.30
N ASN A 561 20.16 -23.51 -1.90
CA ASN A 561 20.27 -23.02 -3.27
C ASN A 561 19.85 -21.53 -3.37
N SER A 562 20.17 -20.83 -4.45
CA SER A 562 19.69 -19.48 -4.75
C SER A 562 18.89 -19.43 -6.06
N GLU A 563 17.85 -18.61 -6.10
CA GLU A 563 17.06 -18.31 -7.29
C GLU A 563 16.87 -16.80 -7.44
N SER A 564 17.29 -16.23 -8.57
CA SER A 564 17.02 -14.84 -8.94
C SER A 564 15.53 -14.62 -9.24
N ALA A 565 15.04 -13.42 -8.91
CA ALA A 565 13.76 -12.90 -9.39
C ALA A 565 13.98 -11.84 -10.49
N GLY A 566 12.90 -11.38 -11.12
CA GLY A 566 12.95 -10.28 -12.07
C GLY A 566 13.60 -9.04 -11.46
N GLY A 567 14.75 -8.65 -12.01
CA GLY A 567 15.39 -7.37 -11.74
C GLY A 567 14.75 -6.26 -12.57
N ILE A 568 14.93 -5.01 -12.18
CA ILE A 568 14.43 -3.85 -12.94
C ILE A 568 15.45 -2.70 -12.95
N GLU A 569 15.47 -1.94 -14.03
CA GLU A 569 16.00 -0.56 -14.01
C GLU A 569 14.93 0.37 -13.41
N VAL A 570 15.16 0.84 -12.19
CA VAL A 570 14.22 1.69 -11.44
C VAL A 570 14.08 3.09 -12.06
N VAL A 571 15.11 3.60 -12.74
CA VAL A 571 15.16 4.98 -13.24
C VAL A 571 15.31 5.01 -14.77
N GLY A 572 14.46 5.81 -15.43
CA GLY A 572 14.51 6.06 -16.87
C GLY A 572 14.69 7.55 -17.17
N TRP A 573 15.14 7.88 -18.38
CA TRP A 573 15.14 9.26 -18.91
C TRP A 573 13.86 9.52 -19.71
N PHE A 574 13.17 10.62 -19.40
CA PHE A 574 11.88 10.97 -19.99
C PHE A 574 11.88 12.40 -20.54
N ALA A 575 11.40 12.55 -21.78
CA ALA A 575 11.52 13.78 -22.56
C ALA A 575 10.44 14.83 -22.24
N ASP A 576 9.30 14.41 -21.72
CA ASP A 576 8.19 15.26 -21.24
C ASP A 576 8.60 16.12 -20.03
N VAL A 577 9.35 15.52 -19.10
CA VAL A 577 9.94 16.19 -17.92
C VAL A 577 11.39 16.66 -18.14
N ASN A 578 11.99 16.33 -19.29
CA ASN A 578 13.40 16.59 -19.63
C ASN A 578 14.36 16.23 -18.45
N SER A 579 14.14 15.05 -17.86
CA SER A 579 14.82 14.59 -16.66
C SER A 579 14.87 13.07 -16.63
N ARG A 580 15.76 12.51 -15.80
CA ARG A 580 15.54 11.16 -15.29
C ARG A 580 14.53 11.18 -14.15
N ARG A 581 13.75 10.11 -14.01
CA ARG A 581 12.85 9.88 -12.87
C ARG A 581 12.69 8.37 -12.63
N VAL A 582 12.17 8.02 -11.45
CA VAL A 582 11.69 6.65 -11.21
C VAL A 582 10.62 6.30 -12.24
N LYS A 583 10.71 5.10 -12.80
CA LYS A 583 9.75 4.53 -13.76
C LYS A 583 8.45 4.17 -13.02
N LYS A 584 7.32 4.42 -13.66
CA LYS A 584 6.01 3.89 -13.24
C LYS A 584 5.93 2.40 -13.54
N PHE A 585 4.92 1.71 -13.01
CA PHE A 585 4.71 0.28 -13.23
C PHE A 585 4.52 -0.09 -14.71
N ASP A 586 3.80 0.73 -15.49
CA ASP A 586 3.60 0.59 -16.94
C ASP A 586 4.87 0.88 -17.78
N GLU A 587 5.98 1.23 -17.13
CA GLU A 587 7.29 1.52 -17.72
C GLU A 587 8.38 0.52 -17.26
N LEU A 588 8.00 -0.53 -16.51
CA LEU A 588 8.91 -1.57 -16.03
C LEU A 588 8.92 -2.79 -16.97
N GLU A 589 10.13 -3.21 -17.36
CA GLU A 589 10.36 -4.52 -17.98
C GLU A 589 11.28 -5.34 -17.05
N PRO A 590 11.00 -6.64 -16.84
CA PRO A 590 11.87 -7.51 -16.06
C PRO A 590 13.14 -7.85 -16.84
N ILE A 591 14.28 -7.74 -16.17
CA ILE A 591 15.61 -8.04 -16.71
C ILE A 591 16.37 -8.99 -15.78
N ASP A 592 17.28 -9.77 -16.38
CA ASP A 592 18.14 -10.69 -15.62
C ASP A 592 19.28 -9.92 -14.94
N LEU A 593 19.23 -9.84 -13.60
CA LEU A 593 20.25 -9.24 -12.75
C LEU A 593 20.72 -10.27 -11.69
N PRO A 594 21.41 -11.35 -12.11
CA PRO A 594 21.85 -12.39 -11.19
C PRO A 594 23.01 -11.89 -10.32
N VAL A 595 23.00 -12.25 -9.04
CA VAL A 595 24.08 -11.98 -8.09
C VAL A 595 24.71 -13.31 -7.67
N ASP A 596 26.04 -13.36 -7.59
CA ASP A 596 26.73 -14.56 -7.11
C ASP A 596 26.48 -14.72 -5.60
N VAL A 597 26.00 -15.91 -5.21
CA VAL A 597 25.68 -16.26 -3.82
C VAL A 597 26.50 -17.47 -3.39
N HIS A 598 27.29 -17.32 -2.34
CA HIS A 598 27.96 -18.41 -1.66
C HIS A 598 27.03 -18.99 -0.59
N VAL A 599 26.60 -20.23 -0.81
CA VAL A 599 25.78 -21.02 0.13
C VAL A 599 26.66 -22.05 0.88
N PRO A 600 26.29 -22.43 2.12
CA PRO A 600 27.06 -23.39 2.91
C PRO A 600 26.94 -24.82 2.36
N GLU A 601 27.95 -25.65 2.65
CA GLU A 601 27.88 -27.10 2.42
C GLU A 601 26.72 -27.75 3.20
N ASP A 602 26.08 -28.75 2.57
CA ASP A 602 25.02 -29.58 3.14
C ASP A 602 25.37 -30.13 4.54
N PHE A 603 24.37 -30.23 5.42
CA PHE A 603 24.57 -30.72 6.79
C PHE A 603 23.35 -31.43 7.36
N THR A 604 23.59 -32.34 8.30
CA THR A 604 22.55 -33.03 9.08
C THR A 604 22.46 -32.46 10.48
N LEU A 605 21.24 -32.19 10.95
CA LEU A 605 20.94 -31.84 12.36
C LEU A 605 20.10 -32.94 12.99
N LYS A 606 20.45 -33.33 14.21
CA LYS A 606 19.65 -34.27 15.01
C LYS A 606 18.39 -33.61 15.55
N ALA A 607 17.46 -34.43 16.03
CA ALA A 607 16.29 -33.95 16.77
C ALA A 607 16.70 -33.02 17.93
N GLY A 608 16.25 -31.76 17.89
CA GLY A 608 16.58 -30.70 18.84
C GLY A 608 17.94 -30.01 18.64
N GLU A 609 18.64 -30.26 17.53
CA GLU A 609 19.93 -29.63 17.21
C GLU A 609 19.74 -28.36 16.34
N SER A 610 20.60 -27.36 16.59
CA SER A 610 20.64 -26.08 15.86
C SER A 610 22.03 -25.84 15.28
N LYS A 611 22.12 -25.27 14.08
CA LYS A 611 23.37 -24.83 13.45
C LYS A 611 23.20 -23.46 12.81
N THR A 612 24.11 -22.54 13.14
CA THR A 612 24.25 -21.26 12.44
C THR A 612 25.19 -21.41 11.24
N VAL A 613 24.78 -20.85 10.10
CA VAL A 613 25.54 -20.75 8.83
C VAL A 613 25.47 -19.31 8.31
N SER A 614 26.38 -18.92 7.41
CA SER A 614 26.27 -17.67 6.66
C SER A 614 25.77 -17.95 5.25
N ILE A 615 25.04 -17.00 4.67
CA ILE A 615 24.91 -16.83 3.23
C ILE A 615 25.67 -15.56 2.86
N ASP A 616 26.63 -15.66 1.94
CA ASP A 616 27.51 -14.55 1.59
C ASP A 616 27.29 -14.14 0.12
N PHE A 617 26.94 -12.88 -0.12
CA PHE A 617 26.64 -12.35 -1.45
C PHE A 617 27.84 -11.55 -2.01
N VAL A 618 28.14 -11.69 -3.30
CA VAL A 618 29.17 -10.87 -3.96
C VAL A 618 28.61 -9.50 -4.32
N ASN A 619 29.34 -8.42 -4.02
CA ASN A 619 28.96 -7.06 -4.41
C ASN A 619 28.97 -6.93 -5.95
N PRO A 620 27.86 -6.56 -6.62
CA PRO A 620 27.79 -6.47 -8.08
C PRO A 620 28.54 -5.25 -8.66
N GLN A 621 29.30 -4.48 -7.88
CA GLN A 621 30.12 -3.38 -8.36
C GLN A 621 31.09 -3.84 -9.47
N GLY A 622 30.87 -3.36 -10.70
CA GLY A 622 31.69 -3.72 -11.87
C GLY A 622 31.11 -4.82 -12.75
N SER A 623 29.90 -5.32 -12.46
CA SER A 623 29.15 -6.28 -13.30
C SER A 623 28.87 -5.81 -14.74
N GLY A 624 28.99 -4.51 -15.01
CA GLY A 624 28.62 -3.88 -16.29
C GLY A 624 27.15 -3.46 -16.39
N TRP A 625 26.37 -3.60 -15.31
CA TRP A 625 24.99 -3.08 -15.25
C TRP A 625 24.94 -1.55 -15.37
N ASN A 626 23.80 -1.02 -15.82
CA ASN A 626 23.55 0.42 -15.97
C ASN A 626 23.36 1.11 -14.60
N SER A 627 24.44 1.50 -13.93
CA SER A 627 24.36 2.14 -12.59
C SER A 627 23.42 3.35 -12.56
N SER A 628 23.40 4.19 -13.60
CA SER A 628 22.53 5.36 -13.68
C SER A 628 21.05 5.05 -13.95
N GLY A 629 20.73 3.82 -14.36
CA GLY A 629 19.37 3.27 -14.47
C GLY A 629 18.85 2.64 -13.17
N PHE A 630 19.69 2.58 -12.13
CA PHE A 630 19.40 2.05 -10.78
C PHE A 630 18.91 0.59 -10.84
N PRO A 631 19.83 -0.38 -11.11
CA PRO A 631 19.47 -1.79 -11.28
C PRO A 631 19.08 -2.40 -9.93
N LEU A 632 17.79 -2.59 -9.69
CA LEU A 632 17.26 -3.22 -8.49
C LEU A 632 17.20 -4.73 -8.73
N TYR A 633 18.05 -5.48 -8.05
CA TYR A 633 18.17 -6.92 -8.17
C TYR A 633 17.62 -7.60 -6.91
N SER A 634 17.00 -8.77 -7.10
CA SER A 634 16.35 -9.48 -6.01
C SER A 634 16.21 -10.97 -6.30
N GLY A 635 15.80 -11.73 -5.29
CA GLY A 635 15.55 -13.16 -5.40
C GLY A 635 15.38 -13.81 -4.04
N LYS A 636 15.62 -15.11 -3.96
CA LYS A 636 15.50 -15.89 -2.74
C LYS A 636 16.59 -16.95 -2.61
N VAL A 637 17.01 -17.17 -1.37
CA VAL A 637 17.81 -18.32 -0.97
C VAL A 637 16.85 -19.37 -0.42
N ILE A 638 16.97 -20.62 -0.84
CA ILE A 638 16.04 -21.69 -0.54
C ILE A 638 16.74 -22.75 0.31
N LEU A 639 16.18 -23.01 1.48
CA LEU A 639 16.52 -24.13 2.35
C LEU A 639 15.60 -25.30 2.03
N SER A 640 16.17 -26.41 1.58
CA SER A 640 15.44 -27.68 1.39
C SER A 640 15.91 -28.71 2.41
N SER A 641 15.03 -29.63 2.79
CA SER A 641 15.32 -30.66 3.80
C SER A 641 14.95 -32.07 3.33
N SER A 642 15.63 -33.06 3.89
CA SER A 642 15.32 -34.50 3.71
C SER A 642 13.96 -34.93 4.28
N ALA A 643 13.31 -34.09 5.10
CA ALA A 643 11.93 -34.27 5.54
C ALA A 643 10.89 -33.84 4.49
N GLY A 644 11.32 -33.25 3.37
CA GLY A 644 10.44 -32.68 2.34
C GLY A 644 9.96 -31.25 2.64
N GLU A 645 10.44 -30.64 3.73
CA GLU A 645 10.18 -29.23 4.03
C GLU A 645 11.08 -28.32 3.17
N GLN A 646 10.50 -27.22 2.67
CA GLN A 646 11.21 -26.19 1.90
C GLN A 646 10.80 -24.77 2.33
N LEU A 647 11.77 -24.00 2.82
CA LEU A 647 11.66 -22.61 3.26
C LEU A 647 12.52 -21.69 2.37
N SER A 648 12.22 -20.40 2.36
CA SER A 648 12.90 -19.41 1.52
C SER A 648 13.22 -18.12 2.29
N PHE A 649 14.29 -17.43 1.90
CA PHE A 649 14.75 -16.19 2.51
C PHE A 649 14.94 -15.14 1.40
N PRO A 650 14.16 -14.05 1.39
CA PRO A 650 14.22 -13.07 0.29
C PRO A 650 15.44 -12.15 0.43
N TYR A 651 16.05 -11.83 -0.71
CA TYR A 651 17.13 -10.84 -0.82
C TYR A 651 16.78 -9.72 -1.81
N LEU A 652 17.32 -8.53 -1.56
CA LEU A 652 17.15 -7.35 -2.40
C LEU A 652 18.36 -6.42 -2.24
N GLY A 653 18.84 -5.87 -3.35
CA GLY A 653 19.92 -4.87 -3.37
C GLY A 653 19.83 -3.93 -4.57
N LEU A 654 20.67 -2.89 -4.57
CA LEU A 654 20.76 -1.91 -5.65
C LEU A 654 22.16 -1.92 -6.29
N GLY A 655 22.22 -2.15 -7.59
CA GLY A 655 23.43 -2.24 -8.41
C GLY A 655 24.08 -0.88 -8.74
N ALA A 656 24.03 0.08 -7.83
CA ALA A 656 24.54 1.44 -7.98
C ALA A 656 25.06 1.98 -6.64
N ASP A 657 25.93 2.99 -6.68
CA ASP A 657 26.18 3.88 -5.53
C ASP A 657 25.12 4.98 -5.60
N LEU A 658 24.10 4.89 -4.75
CA LEU A 658 22.92 5.75 -4.82
C LEU A 658 23.29 7.22 -4.56
N LYS A 659 24.31 7.46 -3.73
CA LYS A 659 24.77 8.79 -3.32
C LYS A 659 25.63 9.46 -4.40
N ALA A 660 26.51 8.70 -5.05
CA ALA A 660 27.31 9.20 -6.17
C ALA A 660 26.44 9.43 -7.42
N GLU A 661 25.52 8.51 -7.72
CA GLU A 661 24.59 8.67 -8.84
C GLU A 661 23.62 9.85 -8.60
N LEU A 662 22.99 9.98 -7.41
CA LEU A 662 22.15 11.14 -7.04
C LEU A 662 22.97 12.34 -6.53
N SER A 663 23.94 12.77 -7.34
CA SER A 663 24.70 14.01 -7.13
C SER A 663 23.82 15.24 -6.84
N SER A 664 22.63 15.29 -7.45
CA SER A 664 21.49 16.15 -7.12
C SER A 664 20.21 15.31 -6.97
N VAL A 665 19.30 15.73 -6.10
CA VAL A 665 17.98 15.09 -5.88
C VAL A 665 16.86 15.72 -6.70
N TYR A 666 17.05 16.93 -7.24
CA TYR A 666 16.02 17.66 -7.97
C TYR A 666 16.04 17.35 -9.48
N TYR A 667 14.92 17.60 -10.14
CA TYR A 667 14.85 17.63 -11.60
C TYR A 667 15.56 18.90 -12.14
N PRO A 668 16.11 18.89 -13.37
CA PRO A 668 16.73 20.06 -13.97
C PRO A 668 15.83 21.31 -13.95
N GLY A 669 16.36 22.43 -13.45
CA GLY A 669 15.61 23.68 -13.29
C GLY A 669 14.81 23.81 -12.00
N TYR A 670 14.75 22.76 -11.18
CA TYR A 670 14.27 22.81 -9.80
C TYR A 670 15.44 22.86 -8.79
N PRO A 671 15.21 23.37 -7.57
CA PRO A 671 14.01 24.10 -7.17
C PRO A 671 14.03 25.55 -7.69
N PHE A 672 12.87 26.18 -7.75
CA PHE A 672 12.74 27.60 -8.11
C PHE A 672 11.76 28.33 -7.18
N SER A 673 11.84 29.65 -7.12
CA SER A 673 10.93 30.48 -6.31
C SER A 673 10.25 31.54 -7.16
N LYS A 674 8.94 31.70 -6.97
CA LYS A 674 8.08 32.66 -7.67
C LYS A 674 7.18 33.43 -6.72
N SER A 675 6.77 34.64 -7.10
CA SER A 675 5.97 35.52 -6.24
C SER A 675 4.99 36.41 -7.01
N GLY A 676 3.88 36.78 -6.36
CA GLY A 676 2.80 37.57 -6.93
C GLY A 676 1.87 36.79 -7.86
N VAL A 677 0.71 37.38 -8.18
CA VAL A 677 -0.23 36.84 -9.20
C VAL A 677 0.38 36.70 -10.60
N LEU A 678 1.47 37.43 -10.88
CA LEU A 678 2.25 37.31 -12.13
C LEU A 678 3.36 36.25 -12.06
N ASN A 679 3.51 35.54 -10.94
CA ASN A 679 4.47 34.45 -10.72
C ASN A 679 5.93 34.81 -11.14
N LYS A 680 6.38 36.01 -10.77
CA LYS A 680 7.74 36.52 -11.07
C LYS A 680 8.82 35.69 -10.39
N ASP A 681 9.91 35.40 -11.10
CA ASP A 681 11.07 34.68 -10.56
C ASP A 681 11.79 35.50 -9.47
N ILE A 682 12.35 34.82 -8.46
CA ILE A 682 13.10 35.44 -7.38
C ILE A 682 14.27 36.33 -7.83
N LYS A 683 14.85 36.08 -9.02
CA LYS A 683 15.90 36.93 -9.63
C LYS A 683 15.37 38.30 -10.08
N GLU A 684 14.08 38.43 -10.35
CA GLU A 684 13.40 39.70 -10.64
C GLU A 684 12.78 40.33 -9.38
N LYS A 685 12.42 39.49 -8.40
CA LYS A 685 11.69 39.89 -7.19
C LYS A 685 12.08 39.05 -5.97
N SER A 686 13.11 39.51 -5.26
CA SER A 686 13.51 39.01 -3.95
C SER A 686 12.92 39.80 -2.77
N TYR A 687 12.00 40.74 -3.02
CA TYR A 687 11.36 41.56 -1.98
C TYR A 687 9.87 41.21 -1.80
N TYR A 688 9.37 41.29 -0.57
CA TYR A 688 8.01 40.85 -0.18
C TYR A 688 7.38 41.81 0.83
N THR A 689 6.14 42.23 0.58
CA THR A 689 5.27 42.89 1.57
C THR A 689 4.41 41.90 2.35
N PHE A 690 4.41 40.63 1.94
CA PHE A 690 3.54 39.56 2.44
C PHE A 690 2.03 39.87 2.34
N ASN A 691 1.59 40.73 1.40
CA ASN A 691 0.17 40.89 1.11
C ASN A 691 -0.42 39.57 0.57
N VAL A 692 -1.06 38.80 1.46
CA VAL A 692 -1.61 37.47 1.17
C VAL A 692 -2.86 37.50 0.30
N SER A 693 -3.50 38.66 0.11
CA SER A 693 -4.77 38.72 -0.62
C SER A 693 -4.63 38.15 -2.03
N ARG A 694 -5.65 37.39 -2.47
CA ARG A 694 -5.65 36.63 -3.73
C ARG A 694 -5.28 37.42 -4.99
N PHE A 695 -5.51 38.75 -4.95
CA PHE A 695 -5.21 39.69 -6.03
C PHE A 695 -3.76 40.21 -6.04
N SER A 696 -3.01 40.00 -4.96
CA SER A 696 -1.62 40.44 -4.79
C SER A 696 -0.67 39.24 -4.76
N GLN A 697 -0.89 38.31 -3.82
CA GLN A 697 -0.04 37.16 -3.53
C GLN A 697 1.44 37.52 -3.32
N ASP A 698 1.72 38.60 -2.57
CA ASP A 698 3.06 39.23 -2.51
C ASP A 698 4.05 38.54 -1.55
N TYR A 699 4.10 37.22 -1.65
CA TYR A 699 4.88 36.30 -0.84
C TYR A 699 5.64 35.30 -1.75
N PRO A 700 6.69 34.63 -1.28
CA PRO A 700 7.40 33.60 -2.02
C PRO A 700 6.70 32.23 -1.98
N LYS A 701 6.72 31.57 -3.13
CA LYS A 701 6.32 30.17 -3.36
C LYS A 701 7.53 29.44 -3.94
N ILE A 702 8.19 28.59 -3.14
CA ILE A 702 9.24 27.68 -3.63
C ILE A 702 8.56 26.43 -4.19
N TYR A 703 8.97 26.01 -5.36
CA TYR A 703 8.54 24.79 -6.01
C TYR A 703 9.71 23.82 -6.10
N THR A 704 9.49 22.58 -5.67
CA THR A 704 10.43 21.47 -5.74
C THR A 704 9.84 20.34 -6.58
N GLN A 705 10.72 19.54 -7.18
CA GLN A 705 10.38 18.31 -7.89
C GLN A 705 11.58 17.38 -7.71
N VAL A 706 11.43 16.33 -6.89
CA VAL A 706 12.53 15.46 -6.45
C VAL A 706 12.43 14.05 -7.03
N ILE A 707 13.56 13.56 -7.54
CA ILE A 707 13.75 12.24 -8.17
C ILE A 707 13.59 11.12 -7.13
N TRP A 708 14.02 11.37 -5.90
CA TRP A 708 14.04 10.43 -4.78
C TRP A 708 13.40 11.04 -3.54
N GLY A 709 12.98 10.21 -2.59
CA GLY A 709 12.60 10.68 -1.26
C GLY A 709 13.80 11.25 -0.49
N SER A 710 13.53 12.09 0.51
CA SER A 710 14.57 12.58 1.42
C SER A 710 14.17 12.50 2.89
N LYS A 711 15.11 12.05 3.73
CA LYS A 711 14.97 12.07 5.19
C LYS A 711 14.79 13.45 5.78
N GLN A 712 15.25 14.51 5.11
CA GLN A 712 15.08 15.86 5.65
C GLN A 712 15.10 16.96 4.57
N VAL A 713 14.03 17.76 4.56
CA VAL A 713 13.93 19.04 3.84
C VAL A 713 13.93 20.17 4.87
N ARG A 714 14.69 21.23 4.62
CA ARG A 714 14.78 22.41 5.50
C ARG A 714 14.59 23.70 4.70
N TRP A 715 13.83 24.64 5.25
CA TRP A 715 13.86 26.05 4.86
C TRP A 715 14.27 26.86 6.08
N ASP A 716 15.54 27.28 6.08
CA ASP A 716 16.18 27.99 7.17
C ASP A 716 16.42 29.47 6.79
N ILE A 717 16.18 30.39 7.72
CA ILE A 717 16.30 31.84 7.55
C ILE A 717 17.51 32.37 8.35
N TYR A 718 18.34 33.19 7.72
CA TYR A 718 19.57 33.76 8.30
C TYR A 718 19.64 35.27 8.11
N GLU A 719 20.48 35.93 8.91
CA GLU A 719 20.81 37.35 8.80
C GLU A 719 21.40 37.73 7.43
N ALA A 720 21.27 39.01 7.03
CA ALA A 720 21.85 39.54 5.80
C ALA A 720 23.37 39.29 5.71
N GLY A 721 23.86 38.92 4.53
CA GLY A 721 25.27 38.59 4.30
C GLY A 721 25.79 37.30 4.95
N TRP A 722 24.92 36.45 5.50
CA TRP A 722 25.30 35.12 5.99
C TRP A 722 25.91 34.25 4.89
N ASN A 723 26.82 33.32 5.26
CA ASN A 723 27.41 32.38 4.31
C ASN A 723 27.63 30.97 4.89
N GLU A 724 27.64 29.99 3.99
CA GLU A 724 27.67 28.55 4.30
C GLU A 724 28.84 28.10 5.19
N SER A 725 29.99 28.81 5.22
CA SER A 725 31.10 28.46 6.12
C SER A 725 30.82 28.69 7.61
N GLN A 726 29.70 29.36 7.92
CA GLN A 726 29.16 29.54 9.26
C GLN A 726 28.10 28.48 9.63
N TRP A 727 27.75 27.57 8.70
CA TRP A 727 26.67 26.62 8.90
C TRP A 727 27.03 25.53 9.93
N SER A 728 26.02 25.06 10.66
CA SER A 728 26.16 24.09 11.75
C SER A 728 24.86 23.32 11.95
N TYR A 729 24.95 22.00 12.16
CA TYR A 729 23.79 21.12 12.29
C TYR A 729 23.60 20.55 13.72
N PRO A 730 22.36 20.48 14.24
CA PRO A 730 21.17 21.21 13.77
C PRO A 730 21.34 22.71 14.06
N PRO A 731 20.84 23.63 13.21
CA PRO A 731 21.05 25.06 13.42
C PRO A 731 20.33 25.56 14.70
N VAL A 732 20.94 26.52 15.40
CA VAL A 732 20.55 27.01 16.74
C VAL A 732 20.04 28.45 16.62
N GLU A 733 18.76 28.69 16.96
CA GLU A 733 18.17 30.04 16.86
C GLU A 733 18.98 31.04 17.71
N GLY A 734 19.56 32.06 17.06
CA GLY A 734 20.42 33.08 17.67
C GLY A 734 21.93 32.83 17.60
N GLU A 735 22.40 31.69 17.05
CA GLU A 735 23.82 31.42 16.82
C GLU A 735 24.14 31.41 15.32
N ASN A 736 25.38 31.74 14.96
CA ASN A 736 25.90 31.71 13.58
C ASN A 736 25.04 32.47 12.55
N GLY A 737 24.28 33.48 12.98
CA GLY A 737 23.36 34.26 12.15
C GLY A 737 22.04 33.55 11.79
N TYR A 738 21.72 32.40 12.40
CA TYR A 738 20.45 31.70 12.16
C TYR A 738 19.31 32.32 12.96
N ILE A 739 18.27 32.75 12.27
CA ILE A 739 17.08 33.39 12.85
C ILE A 739 16.03 32.33 13.22
N GLY A 740 15.87 31.30 12.37
CA GLY A 740 14.95 30.19 12.61
C GLY A 740 14.48 29.51 11.32
N PRO A 741 13.71 28.42 11.43
CA PRO A 741 13.09 27.79 10.27
C PRO A 741 11.86 28.58 9.83
N ALA A 742 11.49 28.48 8.56
CA ALA A 742 10.20 28.99 8.08
C ALA A 742 9.02 28.19 8.68
N ALA A 743 7.83 28.80 8.73
CA ALA A 743 6.56 28.10 8.84
C ALA A 743 5.79 28.27 7.51
N SER A 744 5.58 27.17 6.79
CA SER A 744 4.97 27.18 5.46
C SER A 744 3.48 26.86 5.53
N TRP A 745 2.68 27.54 4.73
CA TRP A 745 1.23 27.36 4.67
C TRP A 745 0.83 25.96 4.21
N ASN A 746 -0.19 25.42 4.89
CA ASN A 746 -0.65 24.04 4.81
C ASN A 746 -1.73 23.81 3.72
N GLY A 747 -1.54 24.38 2.53
CA GLY A 747 -2.52 24.37 1.44
C GLY A 747 -1.99 23.84 0.12
N GLN A 748 -1.42 22.64 0.12
CA GLN A 748 -0.74 22.05 -1.04
C GLN A 748 -1.58 22.08 -2.32
N GLY A 749 -0.98 22.58 -3.40
CA GLY A 749 -1.62 22.69 -4.73
C GLY A 749 -2.72 23.75 -4.85
N ALA A 750 -3.20 24.31 -3.74
CA ALA A 750 -4.21 25.36 -3.74
C ALA A 750 -3.58 26.75 -3.96
N THR A 751 -4.35 27.65 -4.57
CA THR A 751 -4.02 29.08 -4.53
C THR A 751 -4.66 29.68 -3.29
N PHE A 752 -3.85 30.29 -2.42
CA PHE A 752 -4.35 30.97 -1.23
C PHE A 752 -5.39 32.05 -1.60
N ASP A 753 -6.51 32.04 -0.87
CA ASP A 753 -7.60 32.99 -0.98
C ASP A 753 -8.05 33.37 0.44
N ASP A 754 -7.85 34.64 0.76
CA ASP A 754 -8.05 35.31 2.05
C ASP A 754 -9.51 35.29 2.57
N ARG A 755 -10.42 34.67 1.80
CA ARG A 755 -11.84 34.49 2.14
C ARG A 755 -12.17 33.07 2.63
N TYR A 756 -11.23 32.12 2.47
CA TYR A 756 -11.46 30.69 2.74
C TYR A 756 -10.39 30.03 3.61
N TYR A 757 -9.16 30.58 3.64
CA TYR A 757 -8.02 29.96 4.34
C TYR A 757 -7.38 30.91 5.35
N ASP A 758 -6.93 30.38 6.48
CA ASP A 758 -6.15 31.10 7.48
C ASP A 758 -4.65 31.11 7.08
N PRO A 759 -3.98 32.26 6.98
CA PRO A 759 -2.53 32.30 6.72
C PRO A 759 -1.67 31.79 7.89
N ASN A 760 -2.28 31.49 9.04
CA ASN A 760 -1.62 30.90 10.21
C ASN A 760 -1.67 29.37 10.23
N ASP A 761 -2.46 28.71 9.37
CA ASP A 761 -2.43 27.25 9.18
C ASP A 761 -1.13 26.86 8.49
N THR A 762 -0.13 26.47 9.30
CA THR A 762 1.26 26.32 8.86
C THR A 762 1.96 25.14 9.53
N PHE A 763 2.64 24.31 8.74
CA PHE A 763 3.67 23.41 9.24
C PHE A 763 5.02 24.14 9.33
N THR A 764 6.01 23.57 10.04
CA THR A 764 7.37 24.13 10.09
C THR A 764 8.46 23.12 9.70
N TYR A 765 9.67 23.60 9.49
CA TYR A 765 10.84 22.80 9.12
C TYR A 765 11.69 22.44 10.35
N PRO A 766 12.42 21.31 10.33
CA PRO A 766 12.54 20.34 9.23
C PRO A 766 11.25 19.57 8.94
N ARG A 767 10.94 19.34 7.66
CA ARG A 767 10.10 18.19 7.29
C ARG A 767 11.03 16.99 7.18
N THR A 768 10.65 15.86 7.76
CA THR A 768 11.38 14.59 7.65
C THR A 768 10.62 13.60 6.77
N ASP A 769 11.28 12.50 6.41
CA ASP A 769 10.67 11.31 5.81
C ASP A 769 9.80 11.63 4.58
N THR A 770 10.31 12.51 3.71
CA THR A 770 9.59 13.01 2.52
C THR A 770 9.65 12.04 1.33
N LEU A 771 8.56 11.97 0.58
CA LEU A 771 8.38 11.19 -0.65
C LEU A 771 9.07 11.85 -1.87
N ARG A 772 9.39 11.03 -2.89
CA ARG A 772 9.68 11.51 -4.25
C ARG A 772 8.46 12.22 -4.87
N GLY A 773 8.70 13.14 -5.80
CA GLY A 773 7.64 13.92 -6.47
C GLY A 773 7.72 15.43 -6.24
N GLY A 774 6.63 16.12 -6.58
CA GLY A 774 6.56 17.59 -6.59
C GLY A 774 5.94 18.16 -5.32
N TRP A 775 6.56 19.19 -4.75
CA TRP A 775 6.07 19.87 -3.55
C TRP A 775 6.15 21.38 -3.69
N ASP A 776 5.08 22.07 -3.32
CA ASP A 776 5.01 23.51 -3.17
C ASP A 776 5.21 23.92 -1.69
N HIS A 777 5.95 25.00 -1.49
CA HIS A 777 6.29 25.53 -0.18
C HIS A 777 6.03 27.04 -0.21
N THR A 778 4.95 27.46 0.45
CA THR A 778 4.50 28.86 0.50
C THR A 778 4.83 29.45 1.87
N TRP A 779 5.62 30.54 1.91
CA TRP A 779 6.00 31.20 3.17
C TRP A 779 5.39 32.60 3.26
N PHE A 780 4.63 32.86 4.32
CA PHE A 780 4.01 34.18 4.56
C PHE A 780 4.80 35.06 5.55
N GLY A 781 6.03 34.68 5.92
CA GLY A 781 6.86 35.43 6.88
C GLY A 781 6.87 34.83 8.29
N LYS A 782 5.89 34.00 8.64
CA LYS A 782 5.81 33.28 9.92
C LYS A 782 7.01 32.33 10.08
N LEU A 783 7.69 32.38 11.21
CA LEU A 783 8.79 31.49 11.58
C LEU A 783 8.26 30.29 12.38
N GLY A 784 9.06 29.22 12.46
CA GLY A 784 8.71 28.01 13.22
C GLY A 784 8.58 28.19 14.74
N ASN A 785 8.93 29.37 15.26
CA ASN A 785 8.68 29.79 16.63
C ASN A 785 7.43 30.69 16.74
N GLY A 786 6.55 30.66 15.74
CA GLY A 786 5.28 31.42 15.63
C GLY A 786 5.42 32.92 15.34
N SER A 787 6.58 33.53 15.58
CA SER A 787 6.79 34.96 15.32
C SER A 787 6.82 35.30 13.82
N GLN A 788 6.46 36.54 13.47
CA GLN A 788 6.68 37.06 12.12
C GLN A 788 8.12 37.52 11.96
N ILE A 789 8.75 37.21 10.82
CA ILE A 789 10.02 37.80 10.41
C ILE A 789 9.88 39.34 10.32
N ALA A 790 10.81 40.08 10.92
CA ALA A 790 10.77 41.53 10.92
C ALA A 790 11.13 42.13 9.55
N ASN A 791 10.71 43.37 9.28
CA ASN A 791 11.22 44.14 8.15
C ASN A 791 12.76 44.25 8.18
N GLY A 792 13.41 43.86 7.08
CA GLY A 792 14.87 43.74 7.01
C GLY A 792 15.34 42.96 5.78
N ASN A 793 16.66 42.73 5.68
CA ASN A 793 17.25 41.87 4.65
C ASN A 793 17.73 40.54 5.26
N TYR A 794 17.61 39.45 4.51
CA TYR A 794 17.89 38.09 4.98
C TYR A 794 18.46 37.19 3.90
N THR A 795 19.15 36.13 4.31
CA THR A 795 19.59 35.03 3.46
C THR A 795 18.72 33.79 3.72
N TRP A 796 18.30 33.08 2.68
CA TRP A 796 17.63 31.78 2.83
C TRP A 796 18.58 30.63 2.53
N ARG A 797 18.36 29.52 3.24
CA ARG A 797 18.88 28.21 2.89
C ARG A 797 17.71 27.24 2.79
N PHE A 798 17.18 27.05 1.59
CA PHE A 798 16.28 25.94 1.30
C PHE A 798 17.11 24.76 0.82
N ALA A 799 17.03 23.62 1.49
CA ALA A 799 17.95 22.50 1.29
C ALA A 799 17.27 21.14 1.52
N THR A 800 17.63 20.15 0.70
CA THR A 800 17.16 18.76 0.82
C THR A 800 18.35 17.83 0.99
N LEU A 801 18.31 16.94 1.97
CA LEU A 801 19.38 15.98 2.24
C LEU A 801 19.41 14.90 1.14
N ARG A 802 20.58 14.62 0.57
CA ARG A 802 20.74 13.56 -0.46
C ARG A 802 20.67 12.16 0.18
N PRO A 803 20.32 11.10 -0.57
CA PRO A 803 20.33 9.72 -0.05
C PRO A 803 21.71 9.33 0.48
N PHE A 804 21.72 8.63 1.63
CA PHE A 804 22.92 8.33 2.43
C PHE A 804 23.81 9.56 2.74
N GLY A 805 23.23 10.77 2.71
CA GLY A 805 23.89 12.00 3.15
C GLY A 805 24.02 12.07 4.67
N ASP A 806 25.18 12.51 5.16
CA ASP A 806 25.33 12.86 6.58
C ASP A 806 24.70 14.25 6.80
N PRO A 807 23.66 14.39 7.64
CA PRO A 807 23.00 15.68 7.85
C PRO A 807 23.92 16.73 8.48
N THR A 808 25.08 16.36 9.05
CA THR A 808 26.07 17.29 9.59
C THR A 808 27.04 17.85 8.55
N VAL A 809 27.11 17.26 7.35
CA VAL A 809 28.03 17.65 6.26
C VAL A 809 27.30 18.53 5.26
N SER A 810 27.75 19.77 5.03
CA SER A 810 27.03 20.72 4.16
C SER A 810 26.95 20.25 2.71
N GLU A 811 27.97 19.56 2.22
CA GLU A 811 28.09 19.06 0.86
C GLU A 811 27.11 17.92 0.54
N ASP A 812 26.51 17.31 1.56
CA ASP A 812 25.47 16.28 1.42
C ASP A 812 24.04 16.85 1.30
N TRP A 813 23.90 18.17 1.35
CA TRP A 813 22.66 18.87 1.08
C TRP A 813 22.61 19.43 -0.34
N ASP A 814 21.48 19.24 -1.01
CA ASP A 814 21.17 19.91 -2.27
C ASP A 814 20.50 21.26 -1.98
N ILE A 815 21.27 22.34 -2.09
CA ILE A 815 20.96 23.67 -1.57
C ILE A 815 20.51 24.62 -2.69
N PHE A 816 19.29 25.15 -2.56
CA PHE A 816 18.76 26.20 -3.42
C PHE A 816 19.45 27.54 -3.11
N LYS A 817 20.26 28.02 -4.05
CA LYS A 817 20.97 29.29 -3.94
C LYS A 817 20.07 30.46 -4.35
N THR A 818 19.65 31.26 -3.39
CA THR A 818 18.83 32.47 -3.62
C THR A 818 19.68 33.74 -3.61
N PRO A 819 19.19 34.85 -4.18
CA PRO A 819 19.67 36.18 -3.78
C PRO A 819 19.33 36.47 -2.31
N GLU A 820 19.89 37.56 -1.78
CA GLU A 820 19.39 38.19 -0.54
C GLU A 820 17.96 38.70 -0.77
N ILE A 821 17.11 38.52 0.25
CA ILE A 821 15.69 38.87 0.21
C ILE A 821 15.37 40.03 1.14
N SER A 822 14.37 40.84 0.80
CA SER A 822 13.93 42.00 1.60
C SER A 822 12.48 41.87 2.07
N VAL A 823 12.26 41.91 3.38
CA VAL A 823 10.94 41.98 4.00
C VAL A 823 10.55 43.45 4.19
N LEU A 824 9.41 43.84 3.62
CA LEU A 824 8.94 45.23 3.56
C LEU A 824 7.66 45.48 4.37
N GLY A 825 6.95 44.42 4.76
CA GLY A 825 5.77 44.43 5.62
C GLY A 825 5.46 43.01 6.08
N HIS A 826 4.41 42.84 6.89
CA HIS A 826 3.83 41.54 7.27
C HIS A 826 2.36 41.49 6.80
N TYR A 827 1.71 40.33 6.89
CA TYR A 827 0.26 40.19 6.60
C TYR A 827 -0.65 40.67 7.74
#